data_AF-A0A8C8MA73-F1
#
_entry.id   AF-A0A8C8MA73-F1
#
_cell.length_a   1.000
_cell.length_b   1.000
_cell.length_c   1.000
_cell.angle_alpha   90.00
_cell.angle_beta   90.00
_cell.angle_gamma   90.00
#
_symmetry.space_group_name_H-M   'P 1'
#
loop_
_entity.id
_entity.type
_entity.pdbx_description
1 polymer ?
#
loop_
_entity_poly.entity_id
_entity_poly.type
_entity_poly.pdbx_seq_one_letter_code
_entity_poly.pdbx_strand_id
1 'polypeptide(L)'
;MIIATPRGEILHGAPGRGRLTVILCFFHLRKIPIPALCRSTILSLTSLESSLVLAVWANVQNQQGIKYFFTPTVCVVLFFTGESYDVEVHYWLHHYGHFPATMYFEFCTESNPPGSSKPFCIVREMEASARTHLAVELGPFAPFKPCQVVPYKPVDTVIVEGEPPERYSKTKVINLLKCPLKMRNYHHRFHLLLHLEEIQMEVDIKKYDLHHQTMTQDRDNRRLLVLQVPGVAENRPSVLRGDCLKVAKSEDKVQPITVYTGYVHRVELERVKLGFSKSMFNRQLENNPEQHAAIQRIVSGASKPAPYLVFGPPGTGKTITLVEAMNQLNRVDPLCHILACAPSNSASDLLCERLLGHMDPHCVYRLYASSRPLSTVPQNLLKHCNWDASQDSFVFPTKEVLMGYKVIITTLVTAGRLVSGGIPVGHFTHVFIDESGQAVEPESIIGIAGLLHPEEGQLVLAGDPQQLGPVLRSPLAMQYGMGISLLERLMKDNPLYQKDGEFGHFDSRFVTKLLRNYRSHPAILKIPNELFYEKELQVFADQWDRETYCNWEHLPKEGFPLIFHGVLGKDEREGNSPSFFNVSEIEVLMDYLTKLMKTQGKKGLPKLSPKDIGIIAPYRKQVEKIQKALNFVKELSQWKDIKELKVGSVEEFQGQERKIIMVSTVRSSINYVKMDQDFNIGFLTNEKRFNVAMTRAKALLIVVGNPVILNKDPTWERIGGCPNP
;
A
#
# COMPACT_ATOMS: atom_id res chain seq x y z
N MET A 1 -49.71 24.31 -7.09
CA MET A 1 -48.45 23.54 -6.89
C MET A 1 -48.63 22.19 -7.56
N ILE A 2 -47.72 21.80 -8.46
CA ILE A 2 -47.74 20.49 -9.12
C ILE A 2 -46.70 19.60 -8.45
N ILE A 3 -47.12 18.44 -7.95
CA ILE A 3 -46.24 17.44 -7.33
C ILE A 3 -46.28 16.21 -8.23
N ALA A 4 -45.13 15.85 -8.82
CA ALA A 4 -44.95 14.61 -9.54
C ALA A 4 -44.32 13.57 -8.60
N THR A 5 -45.03 12.48 -8.29
CA THR A 5 -44.51 11.35 -7.52
C THR A 5 -44.43 10.09 -8.39
N PRO A 6 -43.26 9.45 -8.51
CA PRO A 6 -43.16 8.16 -9.20
C PRO A 6 -43.84 7.08 -8.35
N ARG A 7 -44.76 6.33 -8.96
CA ARG A 7 -45.24 5.01 -8.51
C ARG A 7 -44.88 3.98 -9.58
N GLY A 8 -43.67 3.44 -9.52
CA GLY A 8 -43.20 2.43 -10.47
C GLY A 8 -42.86 1.12 -9.77
N GLU A 9 -43.28 0.00 -10.37
CA GLU A 9 -42.70 -1.31 -10.08
C GLU A 9 -41.25 -1.33 -10.61
N ILE A 10 -40.30 -1.58 -9.73
CA ILE A 10 -38.94 -1.95 -10.14
C ILE A 10 -39.06 -3.37 -10.68
N LEU A 11 -38.78 -3.57 -11.98
CA LEU A 11 -38.71 -4.91 -12.56
C LEU A 11 -37.58 -5.69 -11.89
N HIS A 12 -37.93 -6.51 -10.92
CA HIS A 12 -37.04 -7.54 -10.39
C HIS A 12 -37.02 -8.71 -11.38
N GLY A 13 -36.26 -8.58 -12.48
CA GLY A 13 -36.22 -9.61 -13.52
C GLY A 13 -35.27 -9.34 -14.71
N ALA A 14 -35.24 -10.31 -15.64
CA ALA A 14 -34.44 -10.31 -16.87
C ALA A 14 -34.81 -9.14 -17.82
N PRO A 15 -33.93 -8.80 -18.80
CA PRO A 15 -34.20 -7.76 -19.79
C PRO A 15 -35.55 -7.99 -20.48
N GLY A 16 -36.39 -6.95 -20.54
CA GLY A 16 -37.78 -7.09 -20.99
C GLY A 16 -38.54 -5.77 -20.97
N ARG A 17 -39.86 -5.86 -21.20
CA ARG A 17 -40.77 -4.71 -21.23
C ARG A 17 -41.17 -4.30 -19.81
N GLY A 18 -40.93 -3.04 -19.44
CA GLY A 18 -41.36 -2.46 -18.17
C GLY A 18 -42.44 -1.39 -18.33
N ARG A 19 -43.13 -1.11 -17.22
CA ARG A 19 -44.14 -0.05 -17.08
C ARG A 19 -43.82 0.75 -15.82
N LEU A 20 -43.85 2.07 -15.92
CA LEU A 20 -43.66 2.96 -14.80
C LEU A 20 -44.74 4.03 -14.81
N THR A 21 -45.42 4.22 -13.68
CA THR A 21 -46.50 5.21 -13.54
C THR A 21 -45.99 6.43 -12.77
N VAL A 22 -46.18 7.62 -13.32
CA VAL A 22 -45.89 8.88 -12.64
C VAL A 22 -47.20 9.56 -12.31
N ILE A 23 -47.41 9.88 -11.04
CA ILE A 23 -48.62 10.57 -10.58
C ILE A 23 -48.35 12.07 -10.55
N LEU A 24 -49.15 12.84 -11.28
CA LEU A 24 -49.15 14.30 -11.24
C LEU A 24 -50.32 14.80 -10.38
N CYS A 25 -50.02 15.36 -9.20
CA CYS A 25 -51.01 15.94 -8.29
C CYS A 25 -51.04 17.47 -8.41
N PHE A 26 -52.24 18.06 -8.56
CA PHE A 26 -52.45 19.51 -8.62
C PHE A 26 -53.07 20.05 -7.32
N PHE A 27 -52.44 21.02 -6.65
CA PHE A 27 -52.95 21.59 -5.38
C PHE A 27 -53.09 23.11 -5.40
N HIS A 28 -54.10 23.62 -4.66
CA HIS A 28 -54.29 25.04 -4.34
C HIS A 28 -53.50 25.39 -3.07
N LEU A 29 -52.73 26.48 -3.09
CA LEU A 29 -51.92 26.90 -1.94
C LEU A 29 -52.80 27.57 -0.87
N ARG A 30 -53.22 26.80 0.15
CA ARG A 30 -53.49 27.35 1.49
C ARG A 30 -52.62 26.62 2.51
N LYS A 31 -51.67 27.37 3.08
CA LYS A 31 -50.76 27.05 4.21
C LYS A 31 -50.82 25.60 4.73
N ILE A 32 -49.93 24.75 4.24
CA ILE A 32 -49.58 23.46 4.86
C ILE A 32 -48.19 23.63 5.52
N PRO A 33 -47.98 23.19 6.78
CA PRO A 33 -46.67 23.29 7.41
C PRO A 33 -45.65 22.37 6.73
N ILE A 34 -44.44 22.89 6.53
CA ILE A 34 -43.31 22.26 5.86
C ILE A 34 -42.46 21.51 6.91
N PRO A 35 -42.70 20.21 7.19
CA PRO A 35 -41.56 19.38 7.56
C PRO A 35 -41.47 18.00 6.88
N ALA A 36 -42.39 17.61 5.99
CA ALA A 36 -42.41 16.25 5.41
C ALA A 36 -42.10 16.13 3.89
N LEU A 37 -41.86 17.23 3.18
CA LEU A 37 -41.58 17.24 1.74
C LEU A 37 -40.11 17.55 1.44
N CYS A 38 -39.22 16.62 1.80
CA CYS A 38 -37.83 16.66 1.30
C CYS A 38 -37.73 15.84 0.00
N ARG A 39 -37.28 16.51 -1.08
CA ARG A 39 -37.07 16.03 -2.48
C ARG A 39 -38.19 16.30 -3.49
N SER A 40 -38.83 17.47 -3.46
CA SER A 40 -39.71 17.92 -4.54
C SER A 40 -39.33 19.33 -5.01
N THR A 41 -39.18 19.55 -6.31
CA THR A 41 -39.11 20.90 -6.90
C THR A 41 -40.45 21.60 -6.67
N ILE A 42 -40.47 22.70 -5.91
CA ILE A 42 -41.67 23.50 -5.61
C ILE A 42 -41.66 24.71 -6.54
N LEU A 43 -42.68 24.84 -7.38
CA LEU A 43 -42.94 26.06 -8.17
C LEU A 43 -44.28 26.65 -7.73
N SER A 44 -44.21 27.91 -7.29
CA SER A 44 -45.36 28.76 -6.95
C SER A 44 -45.83 29.45 -8.23
N LEU A 45 -46.98 29.01 -8.77
CA LEU A 45 -47.70 29.72 -9.82
C LEU A 45 -48.78 30.57 -9.15
N THR A 46 -48.58 31.88 -9.11
CA THR A 46 -49.60 32.85 -8.70
C THR A 46 -50.31 33.38 -9.93
N SER A 47 -51.63 33.23 -9.96
CA SER A 47 -52.58 33.57 -11.04
C SER A 47 -52.57 32.64 -12.25
N LEU A 48 -53.64 31.85 -12.38
CA LEU A 48 -54.18 31.29 -13.62
C LEU A 48 -55.55 30.70 -13.23
N GLU A 49 -56.61 31.46 -13.45
CA GLU A 49 -57.98 30.94 -13.41
C GLU A 49 -58.32 30.35 -14.78
N SER A 50 -58.93 29.16 -14.78
CA SER A 50 -59.53 28.46 -15.93
C SER A 50 -58.56 27.69 -16.85
N SER A 51 -58.76 26.36 -16.89
CA SER A 51 -58.48 25.44 -17.99
C SER A 51 -57.09 25.47 -18.65
N LEU A 52 -56.23 24.49 -18.36
CA LEU A 52 -55.04 24.19 -19.17
C LEU A 52 -55.34 23.05 -20.15
N VAL A 53 -55.19 23.30 -21.45
CA VAL A 53 -55.12 22.28 -22.51
C VAL A 53 -53.66 21.92 -22.75
N LEU A 54 -53.32 20.64 -22.61
CA LEU A 54 -51.94 20.14 -22.59
C LEU A 54 -51.53 19.41 -23.87
N ALA A 55 -50.28 19.61 -24.28
CA ALA A 55 -49.53 18.68 -25.12
C ALA A 55 -48.34 18.17 -24.31
N VAL A 56 -48.35 16.89 -23.90
CA VAL A 56 -47.21 16.28 -23.20
C VAL A 56 -46.20 15.80 -24.22
N TRP A 57 -45.03 16.44 -24.27
CA TRP A 57 -43.89 15.95 -25.02
C TRP A 57 -42.86 15.38 -24.03
N ALA A 58 -42.76 14.06 -23.98
CA ALA A 58 -41.69 13.38 -23.24
C ALA A 58 -40.50 13.17 -24.19
N ASN A 59 -39.47 13.99 -24.05
CA ASN A 59 -38.21 13.80 -24.76
C ASN A 59 -37.17 13.25 -23.79
N VAL A 60 -36.62 12.06 -24.08
CA VAL A 60 -35.53 11.48 -23.28
C VAL A 60 -34.24 11.73 -24.02
N GLN A 61 -33.33 12.51 -23.43
CA GLN A 61 -31.99 12.62 -23.97
C GLN A 61 -31.29 11.27 -23.85
N ASN A 62 -31.01 10.68 -25.01
CA ASN A 62 -30.44 9.36 -25.14
C ASN A 62 -28.94 9.42 -24.81
N GLN A 63 -28.54 9.01 -23.60
CA GLN A 63 -27.11 8.95 -23.28
C GLN A 63 -26.42 7.65 -23.72
N GLN A 64 -27.14 6.60 -24.16
CA GLN A 64 -26.52 5.26 -24.31
C GLN A 64 -27.15 4.33 -25.38
N GLY A 65 -27.68 4.86 -26.49
CA GLY A 65 -28.14 4.00 -27.60
C GLY A 65 -29.35 3.11 -27.30
N ILE A 66 -30.14 3.45 -26.27
CA ILE A 66 -31.37 2.76 -25.90
C ILE A 66 -32.54 3.39 -26.67
N LYS A 67 -33.39 2.58 -27.30
CA LYS A 67 -34.62 3.07 -27.92
C LYS A 67 -35.75 3.09 -26.88
N TYR A 68 -36.04 4.27 -26.36
CA TYR A 68 -37.28 4.50 -25.63
C TYR A 68 -38.42 4.63 -26.64
N PHE A 69 -39.39 3.70 -26.60
CA PHE A 69 -40.62 3.83 -27.39
C PHE A 69 -41.70 4.41 -26.49
N PHE A 70 -41.99 5.69 -26.68
CA PHE A 70 -43.21 6.29 -26.16
C PHE A 70 -44.32 6.04 -27.18
N THR A 71 -45.43 5.46 -26.75
CA THR A 71 -46.71 5.74 -27.40
C THR A 71 -47.15 7.11 -26.92
N PRO A 72 -47.14 8.16 -27.77
CA PRO A 72 -47.67 9.45 -27.37
C PRO A 72 -49.18 9.30 -27.22
N THR A 73 -49.65 9.07 -25.99
CA THR A 73 -51.04 9.37 -25.68
C THR A 73 -51.12 10.88 -25.61
N VAL A 74 -51.42 11.52 -26.74
CA VAL A 74 -51.91 12.90 -26.75
C VAL A 74 -53.28 12.86 -26.09
N CYS A 75 -53.30 12.88 -24.76
CA CYS A 75 -54.51 13.17 -24.03
C CYS A 75 -54.53 14.67 -23.80
N VAL A 76 -55.42 15.36 -24.51
CA VAL A 76 -55.90 16.67 -24.09
C VAL A 76 -56.68 16.43 -22.79
N VAL A 77 -55.99 16.48 -21.66
CA VAL A 77 -56.61 16.33 -20.34
C VAL A 77 -56.80 17.73 -19.75
N LEU A 78 -58.03 18.07 -19.43
CA LEU A 78 -58.35 19.23 -18.60
C LEU A 78 -57.98 18.89 -17.15
N PHE A 79 -56.96 19.55 -16.62
CA PHE A 79 -56.48 19.31 -15.25
C PHE A 79 -57.30 20.13 -14.25
N PHE A 80 -57.89 19.45 -13.25
CA PHE A 80 -58.62 20.08 -12.16
C PHE A 80 -57.79 20.15 -10.88
N THR A 81 -57.92 21.24 -10.14
CA THR A 81 -57.24 21.41 -8.85
C THR A 81 -57.76 20.38 -7.84
N GLY A 82 -56.85 19.62 -7.23
CA GLY A 82 -57.16 18.54 -6.28
C GLY A 82 -56.99 17.13 -6.86
N GLU A 83 -56.83 17.01 -8.18
CA GLU A 83 -56.79 15.71 -8.86
C GLU A 83 -55.38 15.18 -9.11
N SER A 84 -55.31 13.87 -9.32
CA SER A 84 -54.09 13.10 -9.58
C SER A 84 -54.21 12.39 -10.92
N TYR A 85 -53.21 12.53 -11.77
CA TYR A 85 -53.20 11.94 -13.11
C TYR A 85 -52.03 10.98 -13.29
N ASP A 86 -52.32 9.79 -13.81
CA ASP A 86 -51.33 8.76 -14.06
C ASP A 86 -50.73 8.91 -15.47
N VAL A 87 -49.41 9.10 -15.53
CA VAL A 87 -48.65 9.08 -16.78
C VAL A 87 -47.88 7.77 -16.86
N GLU A 88 -48.19 6.96 -17.85
CA GLU A 88 -47.55 5.67 -18.06
C GLU A 88 -46.38 5.75 -19.04
N VAL A 89 -45.23 5.25 -18.59
CA VAL A 89 -44.01 5.17 -19.37
C VAL A 89 -43.66 3.70 -19.61
N HIS A 90 -43.63 3.30 -20.88
CA HIS A 90 -43.16 1.99 -21.29
C HIS A 90 -41.69 2.05 -21.71
N TYR A 91 -40.90 1.08 -21.28
CA TYR A 91 -39.49 0.99 -21.64
C TYR A 91 -39.09 -0.45 -21.96
N TRP A 92 -38.00 -0.60 -22.72
CA TRP A 92 -37.40 -1.89 -23.05
C TRP A 92 -35.91 -1.86 -22.71
N LEU A 93 -35.47 -2.79 -21.87
CA LEU A 93 -34.05 -2.97 -21.54
C LEU A 93 -33.51 -4.17 -22.30
N HIS A 94 -32.36 -4.01 -22.98
CA HIS A 94 -31.65 -5.10 -23.67
C HIS A 94 -30.49 -5.67 -22.84
N HIS A 95 -30.08 -4.97 -21.78
CA HIS A 95 -28.91 -5.31 -20.96
C HIS A 95 -29.25 -5.27 -19.46
N TYR A 96 -28.54 -6.07 -18.67
CA TYR A 96 -28.55 -5.95 -17.21
C TYR A 96 -27.80 -4.70 -16.77
N GLY A 97 -28.27 -4.02 -15.73
CA GLY A 97 -27.64 -2.79 -15.25
C GLY A 97 -28.59 -1.82 -14.59
N HIS A 98 -28.03 -0.67 -14.23
CA HIS A 98 -28.76 0.47 -13.67
C HIS A 98 -28.80 1.61 -14.70
N PHE A 99 -30.00 2.07 -15.04
CA PHE A 99 -30.23 3.00 -16.13
C PHE A 99 -30.94 4.25 -15.60
N PRO A 100 -30.20 5.31 -15.23
CA PRO A 100 -30.81 6.60 -14.93
C PRO A 100 -31.33 7.24 -16.23
N ALA A 101 -32.51 7.82 -16.17
CA ALA A 101 -33.14 8.52 -17.29
C ALA A 101 -33.74 9.84 -16.80
N THR A 102 -33.52 10.92 -17.55
CA THR A 102 -34.12 12.21 -17.26
C THR A 102 -35.34 12.40 -18.15
N MET A 103 -36.50 12.65 -17.55
CA MET A 103 -37.72 13.00 -18.25
C MET A 103 -38.01 14.49 -18.13
N TYR A 104 -38.42 15.07 -19.25
CA TYR A 104 -38.87 16.44 -19.37
C TYR A 104 -40.37 16.43 -19.62
N PHE A 105 -41.12 17.16 -18.78
CA PHE A 105 -42.53 17.44 -18.99
C PHE A 105 -42.66 18.91 -19.35
N GLU A 106 -43.04 19.21 -20.58
CA GLU A 106 -43.30 20.56 -21.05
C GLU A 106 -44.79 20.90 -20.91
N PHE A 107 -45.10 22.07 -20.35
CA PHE A 107 -46.45 22.54 -20.10
C PHE A 107 -46.68 23.87 -20.82
N CYS A 108 -47.71 23.93 -21.67
CA CYS A 108 -48.13 25.12 -22.41
C CYS A 108 -49.52 25.57 -21.93
N THR A 109 -49.73 26.88 -21.77
CA THR A 109 -51.06 27.45 -21.51
C THR A 109 -51.73 27.81 -22.85
N GLU A 110 -53.03 27.55 -22.99
CA GLU A 110 -53.82 28.16 -24.06
C GLU A 110 -53.78 29.68 -23.88
N SER A 111 -53.09 30.38 -24.79
CA SER A 111 -53.16 31.84 -24.89
C SER A 111 -53.52 32.17 -26.33
N ASN A 112 -54.53 33.03 -26.50
CA ASN A 112 -54.87 33.64 -27.77
C ASN A 112 -54.16 35.00 -27.83
N PRO A 113 -53.23 35.27 -28.77
CA PRO A 113 -52.79 34.44 -29.90
C PRO A 113 -51.72 33.39 -29.53
N PRO A 114 -51.59 32.30 -30.33
CA PRO A 114 -50.65 31.21 -30.05
C PRO A 114 -49.20 31.70 -30.16
N GLY A 115 -48.49 31.74 -29.03
CA GLY A 115 -47.06 32.04 -28.99
C GLY A 115 -46.59 32.98 -27.87
N SER A 116 -47.49 33.54 -27.05
CA SER A 116 -47.08 34.53 -26.03
C SER A 116 -46.77 33.95 -24.64
N SER A 117 -46.98 32.66 -24.40
CA SER A 117 -46.70 32.01 -23.12
C SER A 117 -45.44 31.16 -23.22
N LYS A 118 -44.44 31.44 -22.36
CA LYS A 118 -43.25 30.60 -22.24
C LYS A 118 -43.67 29.26 -21.63
N PRO A 119 -43.38 28.12 -22.30
CA PRO A 119 -43.64 26.82 -21.70
C PRO A 119 -42.82 26.70 -20.41
N PHE A 120 -43.42 26.12 -19.38
CA PHE A 120 -42.67 25.75 -18.18
C PHE A 120 -42.40 24.24 -18.19
N CYS A 121 -41.23 23.85 -17.71
CA CYS A 121 -40.78 22.47 -17.75
C CYS A 121 -40.66 21.90 -16.33
N ILE A 122 -41.14 20.67 -16.13
CA ILE A 122 -40.79 19.86 -14.96
C ILE A 122 -39.79 18.81 -15.41
N VAL A 123 -38.61 18.80 -14.79
CA VAL A 123 -37.57 17.80 -15.04
C VAL A 123 -37.56 16.79 -13.89
N ARG A 124 -37.52 15.50 -14.23
CA ARG A 124 -37.43 14.42 -13.25
C ARG A 124 -36.37 13.41 -13.64
N GLU A 125 -35.54 13.04 -12.68
CA GLU A 125 -34.68 11.87 -12.79
C GLU A 125 -35.47 10.63 -12.38
N MET A 126 -35.42 9.61 -13.23
CA MET A 126 -35.96 8.29 -12.98
C MET A 126 -34.86 7.25 -13.10
N GLU A 127 -35.09 6.09 -12.53
CA GLU A 127 -34.15 4.98 -12.57
C GLU A 127 -34.89 3.69 -12.96
N ALA A 128 -34.38 2.97 -13.96
CA ALA A 128 -34.75 1.60 -14.24
C ALA A 128 -33.59 0.67 -13.87
N SER A 129 -33.88 -0.54 -13.38
CA SER A 129 -32.85 -1.54 -13.09
C SER A 129 -33.27 -2.93 -13.55
N ALA A 130 -32.39 -3.61 -14.29
CA ALA A 130 -32.52 -5.03 -14.62
C ALA A 130 -31.39 -5.78 -13.91
N ARG A 131 -31.72 -6.80 -13.11
CA ARG A 131 -30.79 -7.49 -12.20
C ARG A 131 -30.69 -8.98 -12.55
N THR A 132 -29.49 -9.55 -12.48
CA THR A 132 -29.32 -11.01 -12.58
C THR A 132 -29.76 -11.70 -11.28
N HIS A 133 -29.87 -13.03 -11.30
CA HIS A 133 -30.15 -13.80 -10.09
C HIS A 133 -29.05 -13.63 -9.01
N LEU A 134 -27.78 -13.53 -9.42
CA LEU A 134 -26.69 -13.26 -8.49
C LEU A 134 -26.84 -11.85 -7.89
N ALA A 135 -27.28 -10.88 -8.70
CA ALA A 135 -27.50 -9.53 -8.22
C ALA A 135 -28.68 -9.39 -7.25
N VAL A 136 -29.73 -10.19 -7.44
CA VAL A 136 -30.85 -10.27 -6.50
C VAL A 136 -30.37 -10.84 -5.16
N GLU A 137 -29.59 -11.93 -5.19
CA GLU A 137 -29.04 -12.58 -3.99
C GLU A 137 -28.07 -11.68 -3.21
N LEU A 138 -27.20 -10.96 -3.92
CA LEU A 138 -26.19 -10.10 -3.31
C LEU A 138 -26.69 -8.70 -2.94
N GLY A 139 -27.92 -8.34 -3.32
CA GLY A 139 -28.50 -7.02 -3.05
C GLY A 139 -28.57 -6.67 -1.55
N PRO A 140 -28.87 -5.41 -1.21
CA PRO A 140 -29.04 -5.00 0.18
C PRO A 140 -30.24 -5.71 0.79
N PHE A 141 -30.05 -6.37 1.95
CA PHE A 141 -31.15 -7.03 2.66
C PHE A 141 -32.06 -6.05 3.44
N ALA A 142 -31.58 -4.83 3.70
CA ALA A 142 -32.33 -3.76 4.36
C ALA A 142 -31.77 -2.37 3.99
N PRO A 143 -32.61 -1.30 3.98
CA PRO A 143 -32.16 0.07 3.73
C PRO A 143 -31.12 0.55 4.76
N PHE A 144 -30.18 1.40 4.32
CA PHE A 144 -29.16 1.96 5.20
C PHE A 144 -29.73 2.95 6.23
N LYS A 145 -29.38 2.80 7.51
CA LYS A 145 -29.73 3.70 8.62
C LYS A 145 -28.46 4.27 9.27
N PRO A 146 -28.22 5.60 9.24
CA PRO A 146 -27.04 6.21 9.86
C PRO A 146 -27.02 6.01 11.38
N CYS A 147 -25.87 5.61 11.94
CA CYS A 147 -25.68 5.53 13.39
C CYS A 147 -25.53 6.95 13.96
N GLN A 148 -26.39 7.34 14.90
CA GLN A 148 -26.28 8.63 15.60
C GLN A 148 -25.15 8.54 16.65
N VAL A 149 -24.18 9.45 16.56
CA VAL A 149 -23.08 9.55 17.52
C VAL A 149 -23.60 10.25 18.77
N VAL A 150 -23.50 9.59 19.93
CA VAL A 150 -23.80 10.22 21.23
C VAL A 150 -22.70 11.25 21.51
N PRO A 151 -23.04 12.53 21.77
CA PRO A 151 -22.04 13.55 22.02
C PRO A 151 -21.29 13.25 23.32
N TYR A 152 -19.98 13.09 23.20
CA TYR A 152 -19.05 13.01 24.32
C TYR A 152 -18.87 14.42 24.90
N LYS A 153 -19.08 14.59 26.22
CA LYS A 153 -18.81 15.86 26.91
C LYS A 153 -17.31 15.98 27.16
N PRO A 154 -16.64 17.04 26.67
CA PRO A 154 -15.22 17.27 26.96
C PRO A 154 -15.03 17.51 28.45
N VAL A 155 -13.94 16.96 29.00
CA VAL A 155 -13.45 17.22 30.36
C VAL A 155 -12.27 18.17 30.21
N ASP A 156 -12.30 19.29 30.95
CA ASP A 156 -11.26 20.31 30.91
C ASP A 156 -9.94 19.78 31.49
N THR A 157 -8.87 19.85 30.71
CA THR A 157 -7.48 19.65 31.15
C THR A 157 -6.69 20.94 30.96
N VAL A 158 -6.03 21.38 32.03
CA VAL A 158 -5.18 22.58 32.04
C VAL A 158 -3.77 22.22 31.57
N ILE A 159 -3.31 22.89 30.52
CA ILE A 159 -1.95 22.82 29.97
C ILE A 159 -1.16 24.00 30.55
N VAL A 160 0.04 23.75 31.08
CA VAL A 160 0.97 24.78 31.57
C VAL A 160 2.11 24.93 30.57
N GLU A 161 2.18 26.10 29.93
CA GLU A 161 3.18 26.52 28.93
C GLU A 161 4.54 26.85 29.60
N GLY A 162 5.66 26.55 28.92
CA GLY A 162 7.02 26.91 29.33
C GLY A 162 7.71 27.82 28.31
N GLU A 163 8.52 28.77 28.81
CA GLU A 163 9.12 29.86 28.00
C GLU A 163 10.35 29.45 27.15
N PRO A 164 10.58 30.11 25.99
CA PRO A 164 11.68 29.81 25.06
C PRO A 164 12.96 30.65 25.30
N PRO A 165 14.18 30.14 24.98
CA PRO A 165 15.40 30.95 25.05
C PRO A 165 15.79 31.65 23.73
N GLU A 166 16.48 32.78 23.89
CA GLU A 166 16.75 33.83 22.88
C GLU A 166 17.84 33.52 21.82
N ARG A 167 17.76 34.25 20.69
CA ARG A 167 18.61 34.17 19.49
C ARG A 167 20.08 34.59 19.74
N TYR A 168 21.03 33.90 19.10
CA TYR A 168 22.46 34.23 19.13
C TYR A 168 22.82 35.41 18.23
N SER A 169 23.60 36.37 18.76
CA SER A 169 24.14 37.54 18.06
C SER A 169 25.63 37.39 17.71
N LYS A 170 26.02 37.87 16.52
CA LYS A 170 27.35 37.83 15.90
C LYS A 170 28.48 38.38 16.81
N THR A 171 28.16 39.25 17.76
CA THR A 171 29.12 39.84 18.73
C THR A 171 29.60 38.83 19.79
N LYS A 172 28.81 37.80 20.10
CA LYS A 172 29.21 36.74 21.06
C LYS A 172 30.32 35.83 20.53
N VAL A 173 30.40 35.65 19.21
CA VAL A 173 31.41 34.78 18.55
C VAL A 173 32.82 35.38 18.66
N ILE A 174 32.96 36.69 18.43
CA ILE A 174 34.28 37.37 18.47
C ILE A 174 34.84 37.42 19.89
N ASN A 175 33.98 37.58 20.90
CA ASN A 175 34.39 37.58 22.31
C ASN A 175 34.80 36.19 22.83
N LEU A 176 34.29 35.11 22.22
CA LEU A 176 34.65 33.73 22.59
C LEU A 176 36.09 33.38 22.17
N LEU A 177 36.55 33.91 21.03
CA LEU A 177 37.89 33.66 20.47
C LEU A 177 39.01 34.47 21.16
N LYS A 178 38.70 35.59 21.85
CA LYS A 178 39.71 36.45 22.50
C LYS A 178 39.92 36.17 23.99
N CYS A 179 39.00 35.45 24.65
CA CYS A 179 39.13 35.13 26.09
C CYS A 179 40.19 34.05 26.37
N PRO A 180 40.94 34.10 27.49
CA PRO A 180 41.83 33.02 27.94
C PRO A 180 41.06 31.71 28.19
N LEU A 181 41.68 30.57 27.87
CA LEU A 181 41.07 29.25 27.94
C LEU A 181 40.76 28.85 29.39
N LYS A 182 39.50 28.48 29.67
CA LYS A 182 39.01 28.02 30.97
C LYS A 182 38.02 26.87 30.77
N MET A 183 37.87 25.95 31.73
CA MET A 183 37.04 24.73 31.54
C MET A 183 35.60 25.00 31.07
N ARG A 184 35.00 26.10 31.51
CA ARG A 184 33.64 26.54 31.09
C ARG A 184 33.53 27.04 29.63
N ASN A 185 34.64 27.39 28.98
CA ASN A 185 34.66 27.90 27.59
C ASN A 185 35.36 26.95 26.59
N TYR A 186 35.82 25.80 27.07
CA TYR A 186 36.62 24.84 26.33
C TYR A 186 35.86 24.23 25.15
N HIS A 187 34.65 23.69 25.39
CA HIS A 187 33.83 23.02 24.37
C HIS A 187 33.44 23.95 23.19
N HIS A 188 32.98 25.16 23.50
CA HIS A 188 32.49 26.10 22.47
C HIS A 188 33.61 26.69 21.60
N ARG A 189 34.84 26.80 22.10
CA ARG A 189 35.97 27.36 21.34
C ARG A 189 36.59 26.34 20.40
N PHE A 190 36.76 25.09 20.84
CA PHE A 190 37.37 24.05 20.02
C PHE A 190 36.41 23.52 18.95
N HIS A 191 35.10 23.50 19.21
CA HIS A 191 34.09 23.19 18.18
C HIS A 191 34.09 24.20 17.00
N LEU A 192 34.39 25.48 17.24
CA LEU A 192 34.47 26.51 16.20
C LEU A 192 35.76 26.42 15.37
N LEU A 193 36.88 25.99 15.96
CA LEU A 193 38.17 25.81 15.28
C LEU A 193 38.17 24.54 14.42
N LEU A 194 37.54 23.46 14.88
CA LEU A 194 37.34 22.22 14.13
C LEU A 194 36.60 22.44 12.80
N HIS A 195 35.64 23.36 12.79
CA HIS A 195 34.83 23.66 11.58
C HIS A 195 35.57 24.51 10.54
N LEU A 196 36.68 25.16 10.90
CA LEU A 196 37.51 25.94 9.98
C LEU A 196 38.61 25.09 9.32
N GLU A 197 39.09 24.05 10.01
CA GLU A 197 40.12 23.13 9.51
C GLU A 197 39.56 22.15 8.46
N GLU A 198 38.27 21.84 8.54
CA GLU A 198 37.56 20.89 7.67
C GLU A 198 37.50 21.35 6.20
N ILE A 199 37.60 22.66 5.93
CA ILE A 199 37.51 23.24 4.58
C ILE A 199 38.83 23.11 3.78
N GLN A 200 39.99 22.95 4.43
CA GLN A 200 41.30 22.92 3.75
C GLN A 200 41.76 21.50 3.36
N MET A 201 41.05 20.45 3.81
CA MET A 201 41.45 19.05 3.59
C MET A 201 41.00 18.45 2.26
N GLU A 202 40.11 19.10 1.50
CA GLU A 202 39.56 18.55 0.25
C GLU A 202 40.48 18.67 -0.98
N VAL A 203 41.63 19.35 -0.90
CA VAL A 203 42.47 19.62 -2.09
C VAL A 203 43.64 18.63 -2.29
N ASP A 204 44.04 17.84 -1.28
CA ASP A 204 45.37 17.18 -1.29
C ASP A 204 45.43 15.68 -1.66
N ILE A 205 44.36 15.07 -2.18
CA ILE A 205 44.38 13.63 -2.53
C ILE A 205 44.21 13.39 -4.02
N LYS A 206 45.33 13.54 -4.76
CA LYS A 206 45.59 12.90 -6.07
C LYS A 206 47.06 12.52 -6.27
N LYS A 207 47.73 11.97 -5.25
CA LYS A 207 49.16 11.62 -5.41
C LYS A 207 49.72 10.38 -4.70
N TYR A 208 48.92 9.35 -4.43
CA TYR A 208 49.47 8.13 -3.82
C TYR A 208 48.81 6.84 -4.33
N ASP A 209 49.46 6.18 -5.30
CA ASP A 209 49.25 4.76 -5.65
C ASP A 209 50.47 3.94 -5.21
N LEU A 210 50.27 2.69 -4.78
CA LEU A 210 51.33 1.76 -4.35
C LEU A 210 51.32 0.46 -5.19
N HIS A 211 52.51 -0.06 -5.53
CA HIS A 211 52.69 -1.30 -6.29
C HIS A 211 53.58 -2.30 -5.53
N HIS A 212 53.36 -3.61 -5.72
CA HIS A 212 54.16 -4.75 -5.24
C HIS A 212 54.19 -5.02 -3.72
N GLN A 213 53.03 -5.10 -3.05
CA GLN A 213 52.95 -5.47 -1.64
C GLN A 213 52.63 -6.96 -1.40
N THR A 214 53.19 -7.53 -0.33
CA THR A 214 53.01 -8.95 0.06
C THR A 214 51.94 -9.07 1.16
N MET A 215 51.01 -10.03 1.01
CA MET A 215 49.96 -10.31 2.01
C MET A 215 50.28 -11.59 2.79
N THR A 216 50.11 -11.57 4.11
CA THR A 216 50.38 -12.71 5.00
C THR A 216 49.11 -13.19 5.69
N GLN A 217 48.94 -14.49 5.92
CA GLN A 217 47.77 -15.02 6.62
C GLN A 217 47.76 -14.60 8.10
N ASP A 218 46.60 -14.18 8.61
CA ASP A 218 46.46 -13.76 10.00
C ASP A 218 46.67 -14.93 10.97
N ARG A 219 47.37 -14.65 12.08
CA ARG A 219 47.79 -15.67 13.05
C ARG A 219 46.63 -16.16 13.93
N ASP A 220 45.64 -15.31 14.19
CA ASP A 220 44.51 -15.61 15.07
C ASP A 220 43.29 -16.12 14.29
N ASN A 221 43.08 -15.61 13.07
CA ASN A 221 42.03 -16.05 12.17
C ASN A 221 42.60 -16.41 10.79
N ARG A 222 42.84 -17.70 10.55
CA ARG A 222 43.34 -18.22 9.26
C ARG A 222 42.48 -17.87 8.04
N ARG A 223 41.29 -17.27 8.20
CA ARG A 223 40.42 -16.82 7.10
C ARG A 223 40.68 -15.38 6.65
N LEU A 224 41.56 -14.64 7.33
CA LEU A 224 41.91 -13.26 7.00
C LEU A 224 43.32 -13.20 6.42
N LEU A 225 43.52 -12.28 5.47
CA LEU A 225 44.85 -11.91 4.98
C LEU A 225 45.21 -10.52 5.50
N VAL A 226 46.43 -10.38 5.98
CA VAL A 226 46.98 -9.15 6.52
C VAL A 226 47.81 -8.48 5.43
N LEU A 227 47.42 -7.26 5.07
CA LEU A 227 48.20 -6.38 4.20
C LEU A 227 48.88 -5.31 5.06
N GLN A 228 50.20 -5.16 4.92
CA GLN A 228 50.94 -4.10 5.59
C GLN A 228 50.81 -2.81 4.78
N VAL A 229 50.23 -1.78 5.39
CA VAL A 229 50.03 -0.48 4.75
C VAL A 229 50.61 0.57 5.70
N PRO A 230 51.84 1.04 5.45
CA PRO A 230 52.46 2.07 6.28
C PRO A 230 51.61 3.36 6.28
N GLY A 231 51.35 3.95 7.45
CA GLY A 231 50.64 5.23 7.60
C GLY A 231 49.14 5.15 7.91
N VAL A 232 48.53 3.96 7.96
CA VAL A 232 47.08 3.80 8.16
C VAL A 232 46.58 4.27 9.54
N ALA A 233 47.39 4.18 10.61
CA ALA A 233 47.06 4.73 11.93
C ALA A 233 46.83 6.25 11.93
N GLU A 234 47.32 6.96 10.91
CA GLU A 234 47.26 8.42 10.80
C GLU A 234 46.12 8.90 9.90
N ASN A 235 45.18 8.00 9.52
CA ASN A 235 44.08 8.23 8.58
C ASN A 235 44.51 8.65 7.16
N ARG A 236 45.70 8.23 6.70
CA ARG A 236 46.18 8.41 5.30
C ARG A 236 46.94 7.17 4.80
N PRO A 237 46.43 6.43 3.79
CA PRO A 237 45.14 6.59 3.13
C PRO A 237 43.97 6.30 4.10
N SER A 238 42.84 6.97 3.88
CA SER A 238 41.60 6.84 4.65
C SER A 238 40.90 5.51 4.35
N VAL A 239 41.52 4.41 4.79
CA VAL A 239 40.99 3.06 4.66
C VAL A 239 40.13 2.76 5.88
N LEU A 240 38.82 2.68 5.68
CA LEU A 240 37.82 2.41 6.71
C LEU A 240 37.39 0.94 6.68
N ARG A 241 36.89 0.47 7.83
CA ARG A 241 36.25 -0.85 7.91
C ARG A 241 35.06 -0.91 6.94
N GLY A 242 35.08 -1.90 6.05
CA GLY A 242 34.08 -2.05 4.98
C GLY A 242 34.55 -1.56 3.60
N ASP A 243 35.71 -0.92 3.48
CA ASP A 243 36.24 -0.49 2.20
C ASP A 243 36.63 -1.67 1.31
N CYS A 244 36.47 -1.47 0.00
CA CYS A 244 36.63 -2.48 -1.04
C CYS A 244 37.99 -2.31 -1.71
N LEU A 245 38.88 -3.30 -1.56
CA LEU A 245 40.17 -3.35 -2.23
C LEU A 245 40.13 -4.38 -3.36
N LYS A 246 40.44 -3.94 -4.58
CA LYS A 246 40.63 -4.81 -5.74
C LYS A 246 42.08 -5.25 -5.79
N VAL A 247 42.33 -6.55 -5.67
CA VAL A 247 43.69 -7.12 -5.69
C VAL A 247 43.82 -8.13 -6.81
N ALA A 248 44.89 -8.02 -7.60
CA ALA A 248 45.28 -8.99 -8.61
C ALA A 248 46.60 -9.63 -8.19
N LYS A 249 46.82 -10.90 -8.53
CA LYS A 249 48.11 -11.53 -8.29
C LYS A 249 49.15 -10.88 -9.20
N SER A 250 50.32 -10.56 -8.65
CA SER A 250 51.44 -9.95 -9.39
C SER A 250 51.93 -10.80 -10.57
N GLU A 251 51.53 -12.07 -10.62
CA GLU A 251 51.90 -13.10 -11.58
C GLU A 251 50.93 -13.18 -12.78
N ASP A 252 49.70 -12.66 -12.64
CA ASP A 252 48.65 -12.71 -13.66
C ASP A 252 48.87 -11.62 -14.72
N LYS A 253 49.72 -11.92 -15.72
CA LYS A 253 50.01 -11.01 -16.85
C LYS A 253 49.20 -11.30 -18.12
N VAL A 254 48.36 -12.33 -18.12
CA VAL A 254 47.56 -12.76 -19.29
C VAL A 254 46.10 -12.36 -19.07
N GLN A 255 45.49 -11.66 -20.04
CA GLN A 255 44.08 -11.26 -19.93
C GLN A 255 43.13 -12.46 -20.14
N PRO A 256 42.00 -12.51 -19.41
CA PRO A 256 41.54 -11.55 -18.40
C PRO A 256 42.25 -11.72 -17.04
N ILE A 257 42.74 -10.61 -16.47
CA ILE A 257 43.37 -10.60 -15.15
C ILE A 257 42.31 -10.95 -14.11
N THR A 258 42.55 -11.97 -13.30
CA THR A 258 41.63 -12.35 -12.22
C THR A 258 41.78 -11.35 -11.08
N VAL A 259 40.80 -10.46 -10.93
CA VAL A 259 40.74 -9.48 -9.85
C VAL A 259 39.91 -10.05 -8.71
N TYR A 260 40.53 -10.22 -7.55
CA TYR A 260 39.87 -10.62 -6.32
C TYR A 260 39.45 -9.37 -5.55
N THR A 261 38.23 -9.39 -5.02
CA THR A 261 37.72 -8.28 -4.20
C THR A 261 37.80 -8.67 -2.73
N GLY A 262 38.64 -7.96 -1.98
CA GLY A 262 38.77 -8.12 -0.53
C GLY A 262 38.14 -6.94 0.20
N TYR A 263 37.56 -7.20 1.38
CA TYR A 263 36.93 -6.16 2.20
C TYR A 263 37.72 -5.94 3.48
N VAL A 264 37.90 -4.67 3.83
CA VAL A 264 38.60 -4.27 5.06
C VAL A 264 37.77 -4.69 6.27
N HIS A 265 38.19 -5.76 6.92
CA HIS A 265 37.52 -6.35 8.08
C HIS A 265 37.90 -5.63 9.38
N ARG A 266 39.17 -5.24 9.49
CA ARG A 266 39.70 -4.49 10.63
C ARG A 266 40.91 -3.68 10.19
N VAL A 267 41.00 -2.46 10.71
CA VAL A 267 42.14 -1.57 10.54
C VAL A 267 42.91 -1.55 11.86
N GLU A 268 44.18 -1.91 11.80
CA GLU A 268 45.14 -1.90 12.91
C GLU A 268 46.26 -0.89 12.60
N LEU A 269 47.11 -0.56 13.59
CA LEU A 269 48.11 0.52 13.52
C LEU A 269 48.92 0.57 12.21
N GLU A 270 49.39 -0.56 11.69
CA GLU A 270 50.16 -0.64 10.43
C GLU A 270 49.62 -1.70 9.46
N ARG A 271 48.43 -2.24 9.74
CA ARG A 271 47.94 -3.48 9.12
C ARG A 271 46.46 -3.39 8.81
N VAL A 272 46.10 -3.86 7.63
CA VAL A 272 44.72 -3.99 7.20
C VAL A 272 44.39 -5.48 7.12
N LYS A 273 43.42 -5.94 7.91
CA LYS A 273 42.92 -7.32 7.85
C LYS A 273 41.82 -7.40 6.80
N LEU A 274 42.04 -8.22 5.79
CA LEU A 274 41.16 -8.39 4.65
C LEU A 274 40.41 -9.71 4.75
N GLY A 275 39.09 -9.61 4.75
CA GLY A 275 38.19 -10.75 4.60
C GLY A 275 37.83 -10.91 3.13
N PHE A 276 38.06 -12.10 2.59
CA PHE A 276 37.57 -12.49 1.28
C PHE A 276 36.29 -13.29 1.51
N SER A 277 35.15 -12.71 1.15
CA SER A 277 33.87 -13.40 1.27
C SER A 277 33.88 -14.64 0.37
N LYS A 278 33.61 -15.81 0.97
CA LYS A 278 33.22 -16.99 0.19
C LYS A 278 31.77 -16.74 -0.27
N SER A 279 31.52 -16.93 -1.57
CA SER A 279 30.22 -16.97 -2.27
C SER A 279 28.97 -16.75 -1.41
N MET A 280 28.08 -15.85 -1.84
CA MET A 280 26.79 -15.59 -1.19
C MET A 280 26.02 -16.90 -1.01
N PHE A 281 25.25 -17.04 0.08
CA PHE A 281 24.45 -18.25 0.27
C PHE A 281 23.39 -18.35 -0.82
N ASN A 282 22.71 -17.24 -1.09
CA ASN A 282 21.91 -17.09 -2.28
C ASN A 282 22.75 -16.55 -3.44
N ARG A 283 23.24 -17.46 -4.31
CA ARG A 283 24.01 -17.10 -5.51
C ARG A 283 23.26 -16.17 -6.47
N GLN A 284 21.92 -16.12 -6.42
CA GLN A 284 21.15 -15.18 -7.24
C GLN A 284 21.41 -13.72 -6.85
N LEU A 285 21.85 -13.47 -5.61
CA LEU A 285 22.18 -12.13 -5.12
C LEU A 285 23.57 -11.65 -5.56
N GLU A 286 24.48 -12.55 -5.96
CA GLU A 286 25.84 -12.17 -6.41
C GLU A 286 25.81 -11.28 -7.65
N ASN A 287 24.78 -11.45 -8.48
CA ASN A 287 24.59 -10.67 -9.70
C ASN A 287 23.74 -9.41 -9.47
N ASN A 288 23.27 -9.16 -8.25
CA ASN A 288 22.47 -7.98 -7.88
C ASN A 288 23.32 -6.99 -7.07
N PRO A 289 23.86 -5.93 -7.69
CA PRO A 289 24.79 -5.02 -7.04
C PRO A 289 24.14 -4.24 -5.89
N GLU A 290 22.84 -3.89 -5.98
CA GLU A 290 22.15 -3.15 -4.94
C GLU A 290 21.96 -4.00 -3.68
N GLN A 291 21.48 -5.23 -3.83
CA GLN A 291 21.31 -6.15 -2.68
C GLN A 291 22.67 -6.52 -2.07
N HIS A 292 23.66 -6.79 -2.92
CA HIS A 292 25.02 -7.09 -2.48
C HIS A 292 25.64 -5.92 -1.70
N ALA A 293 25.52 -4.69 -2.20
CA ALA A 293 26.00 -3.50 -1.50
C ALA A 293 25.30 -3.33 -0.14
N ALA A 294 23.98 -3.48 -0.07
CA ALA A 294 23.24 -3.42 1.19
C ALA A 294 23.77 -4.44 2.21
N ILE A 295 23.94 -5.69 1.80
CA ILE A 295 24.46 -6.76 2.67
C ILE A 295 25.86 -6.42 3.16
N GLN A 296 26.72 -5.89 2.29
CA GLN A 296 28.08 -5.52 2.66
C GLN A 296 28.14 -4.41 3.71
N ARG A 297 27.36 -3.35 3.51
CA ARG A 297 27.29 -2.22 4.46
C ARG A 297 26.70 -2.62 5.80
N ILE A 298 25.71 -3.52 5.79
CA ILE A 298 25.15 -4.11 7.00
C ILE A 298 26.24 -4.92 7.71
N VAL A 299 26.85 -5.91 7.04
CA VAL A 299 27.84 -6.81 7.64
C VAL A 299 29.09 -6.06 8.12
N SER A 300 29.51 -5.00 7.44
CA SER A 300 30.65 -4.18 7.85
C SER A 300 30.34 -3.21 8.99
N GLY A 301 29.06 -2.99 9.32
CA GLY A 301 28.64 -1.98 10.29
C GLY A 301 28.86 -0.55 9.82
N ALA A 302 28.83 -0.28 8.51
CA ALA A 302 29.32 0.98 7.93
C ALA A 302 28.59 2.24 8.42
N SER A 303 27.32 2.11 8.80
CA SER A 303 26.51 3.25 9.26
C SER A 303 26.62 3.50 10.76
N LYS A 304 27.21 2.59 11.55
CA LYS A 304 27.20 2.68 13.02
C LYS A 304 27.77 4.04 13.49
N PRO A 305 27.11 4.70 14.47
CA PRO A 305 25.92 4.28 15.22
C PRO A 305 24.58 4.59 14.53
N ALA A 306 24.60 5.26 13.37
CA ALA A 306 23.38 5.61 12.65
C ALA A 306 22.65 4.38 12.08
N PRO A 307 21.31 4.41 12.05
CA PRO A 307 20.50 3.40 11.36
C PRO A 307 20.91 3.21 9.90
N TYR A 308 20.85 1.97 9.42
CA TYR A 308 20.99 1.64 8.00
C TYR A 308 19.62 1.40 7.38
N LEU A 309 19.29 2.05 6.26
CA LEU A 309 18.01 1.90 5.58
C LEU A 309 18.13 1.05 4.32
N VAL A 310 17.34 -0.02 4.26
CA VAL A 310 17.10 -0.79 3.02
C VAL A 310 15.76 -0.37 2.47
N PHE A 311 15.77 0.64 1.59
CA PHE A 311 14.60 1.07 0.85
C PHE A 311 14.39 0.16 -0.34
N GLY A 312 13.21 -0.47 -0.45
CA GLY A 312 12.92 -1.35 -1.58
C GLY A 312 11.46 -1.29 -2.00
N PRO A 313 11.16 -0.83 -3.22
CA PRO A 313 9.85 -0.96 -3.86
C PRO A 313 9.35 -2.42 -3.88
N PRO A 314 8.06 -2.67 -4.18
CA PRO A 314 7.51 -4.01 -4.08
C PRO A 314 8.18 -4.98 -5.06
N GLY A 315 8.39 -6.23 -4.62
CA GLY A 315 9.03 -7.27 -5.43
C GLY A 315 10.55 -7.13 -5.60
N THR A 316 11.21 -6.20 -4.90
CA THR A 316 12.68 -5.99 -5.01
C THR A 316 13.54 -6.86 -4.09
N GLY A 317 12.91 -7.71 -3.28
CA GLY A 317 13.63 -8.67 -2.44
C GLY A 317 14.20 -8.11 -1.14
N LYS A 318 13.58 -7.08 -0.54
CA LYS A 318 13.95 -6.55 0.79
C LYS A 318 14.19 -7.64 1.85
N THR A 319 13.16 -8.46 2.11
CA THR A 319 13.22 -9.54 3.10
C THR A 319 14.35 -10.53 2.80
N ILE A 320 14.56 -10.90 1.52
CA ILE A 320 15.66 -11.79 1.12
C ILE A 320 17.02 -11.14 1.40
N THR A 321 17.14 -9.83 1.17
CA THR A 321 18.36 -9.05 1.46
C THR A 321 18.66 -9.05 2.96
N LEU A 322 17.65 -8.87 3.81
CA LEU A 322 17.82 -8.92 5.26
C LEU A 322 18.18 -10.33 5.75
N VAL A 323 17.52 -11.37 5.23
CA VAL A 323 17.81 -12.77 5.56
C VAL A 323 19.25 -13.13 5.20
N GLU A 324 19.71 -12.75 4.01
CA GLU A 324 21.11 -12.97 3.61
C GLU A 324 22.07 -12.19 4.52
N ALA A 325 21.78 -10.93 4.85
CA ALA A 325 22.62 -10.15 5.76
C ALA A 325 22.73 -10.79 7.16
N MET A 326 21.63 -11.27 7.73
CA MET A 326 21.63 -11.99 9.01
C MET A 326 22.42 -13.30 8.95
N ASN A 327 22.29 -14.05 7.84
CA ASN A 327 23.06 -15.27 7.61
C ASN A 327 24.57 -15.00 7.52
N GLN A 328 24.96 -13.93 6.82
CA GLN A 328 26.34 -13.50 6.69
C GLN A 328 26.92 -13.04 8.03
N LEU A 329 26.17 -12.24 8.80
CA LEU A 329 26.54 -11.82 10.15
C LEU A 329 26.81 -13.04 11.05
N ASN A 330 25.91 -14.01 11.09
CA ASN A 330 26.09 -15.23 11.91
C ASN A 330 27.34 -16.04 11.53
N ARG A 331 27.75 -15.99 10.25
CA ARG A 331 28.98 -16.66 9.78
C ARG A 331 30.25 -15.88 10.09
N VAL A 332 30.19 -14.56 9.95
CA VAL A 332 31.36 -13.67 10.04
C VAL A 332 31.67 -13.33 11.49
N ASP A 333 30.65 -13.16 12.32
CA ASP A 333 30.77 -12.78 13.72
C ASP A 333 30.09 -13.83 14.63
N PRO A 334 30.87 -14.73 15.26
CA PRO A 334 30.33 -15.72 16.18
C PRO A 334 29.65 -15.13 17.41
N LEU A 335 30.01 -13.89 17.80
CA LEU A 335 29.49 -13.17 18.96
C LEU A 335 28.21 -12.37 18.63
N CYS A 336 27.80 -12.33 17.36
CA CYS A 336 26.59 -11.58 17.01
C CYS A 336 25.35 -12.26 17.59
N HIS A 337 24.52 -11.45 18.25
CA HIS A 337 23.13 -11.77 18.55
C HIS A 337 22.23 -10.79 17.83
N ILE A 338 21.20 -11.33 17.19
CA ILE A 338 20.34 -10.63 16.24
C ILE A 338 18.90 -10.67 16.75
N LEU A 339 18.27 -9.50 16.82
CA LEU A 339 16.83 -9.38 17.00
C LEU A 339 16.20 -8.99 15.66
N ALA A 340 15.35 -9.84 15.11
CA ALA A 340 14.59 -9.53 13.90
C ALA A 340 13.12 -9.27 14.25
N CYS A 341 12.64 -8.10 13.86
CA CYS A 341 11.32 -7.60 14.17
C CYS A 341 10.52 -7.29 12.90
N ALA A 342 9.20 -7.41 12.98
CA ALA A 342 8.28 -6.85 12.01
C ALA A 342 6.98 -6.40 12.70
N PRO A 343 6.19 -5.48 12.13
CA PRO A 343 4.93 -5.05 12.74
C PRO A 343 3.85 -6.16 12.71
N SER A 344 3.90 -7.06 11.73
CA SER A 344 2.92 -8.15 11.59
C SER A 344 3.50 -9.54 11.90
N ASN A 345 2.64 -10.44 12.38
CA ASN A 345 3.02 -11.84 12.59
C ASN A 345 3.40 -12.51 11.28
N SER A 346 2.66 -12.27 10.19
CA SER A 346 2.96 -12.88 8.89
C SER A 346 4.33 -12.48 8.34
N ALA A 347 4.76 -11.23 8.53
CA ALA A 347 6.11 -10.80 8.14
C ALA A 347 7.19 -11.43 9.03
N SER A 348 6.93 -11.51 10.35
CA SER A 348 7.82 -12.19 11.30
C SER A 348 7.95 -13.69 11.00
N ASP A 349 6.85 -14.34 10.64
CA ASP A 349 6.80 -15.75 10.29
C ASP A 349 7.59 -16.01 9.00
N LEU A 350 7.39 -15.18 7.97
CA LEU A 350 8.15 -15.25 6.72
C LEU A 350 9.66 -15.08 6.94
N LEU A 351 10.08 -14.14 7.79
CA LEU A 351 11.49 -13.98 8.17
C LEU A 351 12.04 -15.26 8.81
N CYS A 352 11.29 -15.84 9.76
CA CYS A 352 11.71 -17.05 10.45
C CYS A 352 11.82 -18.25 9.49
N GLU A 353 10.82 -18.48 8.64
CA GLU A 353 10.84 -19.56 7.64
C GLU A 353 12.05 -19.46 6.70
N ARG A 354 12.35 -18.24 6.24
CA ARG A 354 13.49 -17.99 5.35
C ARG A 354 14.83 -18.20 6.05
N LEU A 355 14.96 -17.78 7.32
CA LEU A 355 16.17 -18.01 8.12
C LEU A 355 16.38 -19.49 8.42
N LEU A 356 15.33 -20.23 8.79
CA LEU A 356 15.40 -21.68 9.04
C LEU A 356 15.84 -22.48 7.81
N GLY A 357 15.62 -21.96 6.60
CA GLY A 357 16.11 -22.58 5.36
C GLY A 357 17.64 -22.50 5.17
N HIS A 358 18.33 -21.65 5.93
CA HIS A 358 19.75 -21.33 5.72
C HIS A 358 20.61 -21.32 7.00
N MET A 359 19.99 -21.30 8.18
CA MET A 359 20.63 -21.34 9.50
C MET A 359 20.34 -22.66 10.22
N ASP A 360 21.18 -22.99 11.21
CA ASP A 360 20.88 -24.08 12.14
C ASP A 360 19.56 -23.76 12.89
N PRO A 361 18.56 -24.64 12.84
CA PRO A 361 17.28 -24.43 13.53
C PRO A 361 17.39 -24.26 15.04
N HIS A 362 18.47 -24.71 15.69
CA HIS A 362 18.71 -24.50 17.12
C HIS A 362 19.18 -23.08 17.45
N CYS A 363 19.65 -22.32 16.46
CA CYS A 363 20.11 -20.94 16.65
C CYS A 363 19.00 -19.90 16.45
N VAL A 364 17.84 -20.32 15.95
CA VAL A 364 16.75 -19.45 15.48
C VAL A 364 15.50 -19.71 16.31
N TYR A 365 14.89 -18.66 16.85
CA TYR A 365 13.71 -18.79 17.70
C TYR A 365 12.63 -17.74 17.38
N ARG A 366 11.40 -18.20 17.18
CA ARG A 366 10.23 -17.36 16.90
C ARG A 366 9.39 -17.15 18.17
N LEU A 367 9.34 -15.92 18.67
CA LEU A 367 8.59 -15.58 19.87
C LEU A 367 7.19 -15.00 19.55
N TYR A 368 6.14 -15.76 19.83
CA TYR A 368 4.75 -15.32 19.70
C TYR A 368 4.19 -14.74 21.01
N ALA A 369 3.21 -13.84 20.87
CA ALA A 369 2.38 -13.39 21.98
C ALA A 369 1.40 -14.49 22.42
N SER A 370 1.10 -14.55 23.73
CA SER A 370 0.16 -15.53 24.31
C SER A 370 -1.26 -15.49 23.73
N SER A 371 -1.65 -14.38 23.11
CA SER A 371 -2.96 -14.21 22.46
C SER A 371 -3.02 -14.74 21.02
N ARG A 372 -1.91 -15.26 20.46
CA ARG A 372 -1.87 -15.75 19.07
C ARG A 372 -2.71 -17.03 18.95
N PRO A 373 -3.67 -17.11 17.99
CA PRO A 373 -4.38 -18.36 17.73
C PRO A 373 -3.48 -19.39 17.05
N LEU A 374 -3.42 -20.62 17.58
CA LEU A 374 -2.60 -21.71 17.03
C LEU A 374 -2.90 -22.02 15.56
N SER A 375 -4.17 -21.95 15.15
CA SER A 375 -4.61 -22.22 13.77
C SER A 375 -4.00 -21.29 12.71
N THR A 376 -3.43 -20.16 13.14
CA THR A 376 -2.82 -19.16 12.26
C THR A 376 -1.29 -19.25 12.21
N VAL A 377 -0.69 -20.20 12.93
CA VAL A 377 0.76 -20.40 12.98
C VAL A 377 1.17 -21.47 11.95
N PRO A 378 2.17 -21.20 11.09
CA PRO A 378 2.70 -22.19 10.17
C PRO A 378 3.24 -23.43 10.91
N GLN A 379 2.87 -24.63 10.46
CA GLN A 379 3.17 -25.89 11.15
C GLN A 379 4.67 -26.16 11.32
N ASN A 380 5.47 -25.75 10.33
CA ASN A 380 6.94 -25.82 10.35
C ASN A 380 7.56 -24.96 11.47
N LEU A 381 6.88 -23.89 11.91
CA LEU A 381 7.41 -23.01 12.96
C LEU A 381 7.09 -23.49 14.38
N LEU A 382 6.16 -24.43 14.56
CA LEU A 382 5.72 -24.89 15.88
C LEU A 382 6.86 -25.51 16.72
N LYS A 383 7.90 -26.05 16.07
CA LYS A 383 9.08 -26.63 16.75
C LYS A 383 10.14 -25.59 17.13
N HIS A 384 10.04 -24.38 16.59
CA HIS A 384 11.02 -23.31 16.74
C HIS A 384 10.39 -22.08 17.38
N CYS A 385 9.35 -22.28 18.17
CA CYS A 385 8.60 -21.22 18.82
C CYS A 385 8.22 -21.57 20.26
N ASN A 386 7.58 -20.63 20.93
CA ASN A 386 7.23 -20.73 22.33
C ASN A 386 5.87 -21.40 22.60
N TRP A 387 5.47 -22.35 21.74
CA TRP A 387 4.28 -23.16 21.93
C TRP A 387 4.55 -24.27 22.95
N ASP A 388 3.74 -24.34 24.00
CA ASP A 388 3.76 -25.43 24.97
C ASP A 388 2.54 -26.34 24.75
N ALA A 389 2.79 -27.54 24.21
CA ALA A 389 1.75 -28.52 23.96
C ALA A 389 1.10 -29.07 25.24
N SER A 390 1.78 -29.00 26.40
CA SER A 390 1.22 -29.44 27.68
C SER A 390 0.23 -28.44 28.27
N GLN A 391 0.43 -27.14 27.99
CA GLN A 391 -0.41 -26.05 28.45
C GLN A 391 -1.36 -25.51 27.38
N ASP A 392 -1.35 -26.11 26.19
CA ASP A 392 -2.11 -25.69 24.99
C ASP A 392 -2.06 -24.17 24.75
N SER A 393 -0.88 -23.57 24.98
CA SER A 393 -0.71 -22.13 24.95
C SER A 393 0.73 -21.69 24.65
N PHE A 394 0.90 -20.41 24.27
CA PHE A 394 2.22 -19.82 24.07
C PHE A 394 2.76 -19.28 25.40
N VAL A 395 3.82 -19.90 25.91
CA VAL A 395 4.45 -19.63 27.20
C VAL A 395 5.77 -18.91 26.97
N PHE A 396 6.02 -17.82 27.69
CA PHE A 396 7.28 -17.08 27.53
C PHE A 396 8.44 -17.83 28.23
N PRO A 397 9.53 -18.17 27.50
CA PRO A 397 10.71 -18.78 28.12
C PRO A 397 11.43 -17.80 29.05
N THR A 398 12.28 -18.32 29.94
CA THR A 398 13.14 -17.48 30.78
C THR A 398 14.19 -16.75 29.95
N LYS A 399 14.76 -15.67 30.49
CA LYS A 399 15.78 -14.88 29.79
C LYS A 399 17.00 -15.73 29.43
N GLU A 400 17.40 -16.70 30.27
CA GLU A 400 18.55 -17.57 30.04
C GLU A 400 18.34 -18.45 28.81
N VAL A 401 17.12 -18.97 28.64
CA VAL A 401 16.75 -19.77 27.46
C VAL A 401 16.75 -18.88 26.22
N LEU A 402 16.16 -17.69 26.29
CA LEU A 402 16.11 -16.76 25.16
C LEU A 402 17.51 -16.31 24.72
N MET A 403 18.37 -15.95 25.66
CA MET A 403 19.74 -15.51 25.39
C MET A 403 20.65 -16.61 24.82
N GLY A 404 20.22 -17.88 24.90
CA GLY A 404 20.89 -19.01 24.24
C GLY A 404 20.73 -19.02 22.72
N TYR A 405 19.71 -18.34 22.19
CA TYR A 405 19.49 -18.25 20.75
C TYR A 405 20.29 -17.10 20.13
N LYS A 406 20.82 -17.33 18.93
CA LYS A 406 21.54 -16.30 18.17
C LYS A 406 20.60 -15.32 17.48
N VAL A 407 19.48 -15.82 16.97
CA VAL A 407 18.48 -15.01 16.27
C VAL A 407 17.13 -15.20 16.92
N ILE A 408 16.57 -14.11 17.45
CA ILE A 408 15.20 -14.09 17.96
C ILE A 408 14.33 -13.29 16.99
N ILE A 409 13.21 -13.88 16.58
CA ILE A 409 12.24 -13.27 15.67
C ILE A 409 10.94 -13.00 16.41
N THR A 410 10.48 -11.75 16.40
CA THR A 410 9.32 -11.31 17.15
C THR A 410 8.54 -10.23 16.40
N THR A 411 7.29 -9.98 16.78
CA THR A 411 6.66 -8.71 16.39
C THR A 411 7.23 -7.56 17.22
N LEU A 412 7.14 -6.33 16.71
CA LEU A 412 7.64 -5.13 17.41
C LEU A 412 7.06 -4.97 18.81
N VAL A 413 5.74 -5.11 18.95
CA VAL A 413 5.07 -5.04 20.27
C VAL A 413 5.53 -6.18 21.20
N THR A 414 5.69 -7.39 20.68
CA THR A 414 6.14 -8.55 21.49
C THR A 414 7.60 -8.39 21.92
N ALA A 415 8.43 -7.64 21.17
CA ALA A 415 9.81 -7.33 21.58
C ALA A 415 9.88 -6.62 22.94
N GLY A 416 8.82 -5.88 23.33
CA GLY A 416 8.74 -5.27 24.67
C GLY A 416 8.84 -6.30 25.81
N ARG A 417 8.47 -7.56 25.57
CA ARG A 417 8.65 -8.66 26.54
C ARG A 417 10.12 -9.01 26.78
N LEU A 418 10.99 -8.78 25.81
CA LEU A 418 12.44 -8.99 25.97
C LEU A 418 13.01 -7.95 26.95
N VAL A 419 12.55 -6.70 26.85
CA VAL A 419 12.90 -5.62 27.78
C VAL A 419 12.37 -5.92 29.18
N SER A 420 11.07 -6.17 29.30
CA SER A 420 10.45 -6.48 30.61
C SER A 420 10.95 -7.80 31.22
N GLY A 421 11.42 -8.73 30.37
CA GLY A 421 12.05 -9.99 30.77
C GLY A 421 13.49 -9.84 31.26
N GLY A 422 14.05 -8.61 31.22
CA GLY A 422 15.36 -8.30 31.76
C GLY A 422 16.52 -8.77 30.88
N ILE A 423 16.33 -8.88 29.56
CA ILE A 423 17.46 -9.04 28.64
C ILE A 423 18.31 -7.76 28.67
N PRO A 424 19.63 -7.85 28.90
CA PRO A 424 20.46 -6.67 29.07
C PRO A 424 20.63 -5.90 27.76
N VAL A 425 20.72 -4.58 27.88
CA VAL A 425 21.07 -3.68 26.76
C VAL A 425 22.39 -4.12 26.15
N GLY A 426 22.45 -4.20 24.83
CA GLY A 426 23.65 -4.62 24.12
C GLY A 426 23.83 -6.12 23.99
N HIS A 427 22.95 -6.95 24.59
CA HIS A 427 22.88 -8.37 24.24
C HIS A 427 22.67 -8.52 22.73
N PHE A 428 21.69 -7.81 22.18
CA PHE A 428 21.50 -7.75 20.73
C PHE A 428 22.47 -6.74 20.12
N THR A 429 23.46 -7.27 19.42
CA THR A 429 24.44 -6.49 18.63
C THR A 429 23.80 -5.83 17.40
N HIS A 430 22.73 -6.44 16.86
CA HIS A 430 22.01 -5.98 15.68
C HIS A 430 20.50 -6.11 15.90
N VAL A 431 19.76 -5.07 15.52
CA VAL A 431 18.29 -5.09 15.43
C VAL A 431 17.90 -4.85 13.97
N PHE A 432 17.09 -5.75 13.42
CA PHE A 432 16.50 -5.65 12.09
C PHE A 432 15.00 -5.40 12.23
N ILE A 433 14.46 -4.41 11.53
CA ILE A 433 13.01 -4.19 11.43
C ILE A 433 12.61 -4.29 9.96
N ASP A 434 11.96 -5.39 9.57
CA ASP A 434 11.36 -5.54 8.24
C ASP A 434 9.96 -4.91 8.20
N GLU A 435 9.54 -4.48 7.02
CA GLU A 435 8.29 -3.72 6.81
C GLU A 435 8.15 -2.51 7.76
N SER A 436 9.26 -1.86 8.10
CA SER A 436 9.30 -0.76 9.08
C SER A 436 8.47 0.46 8.66
N GLY A 437 8.18 0.59 7.36
CA GLY A 437 7.27 1.60 6.82
C GLY A 437 5.82 1.46 7.33
N GLN A 438 5.41 0.26 7.74
CA GLN A 438 4.06 -0.04 8.23
C GLN A 438 3.88 0.22 9.74
N ALA A 439 4.96 0.34 10.49
CA ALA A 439 4.90 0.56 11.93
C ALA A 439 4.74 2.05 12.23
N VAL A 440 3.95 2.37 13.27
CA VAL A 440 4.06 3.71 13.87
C VAL A 440 5.46 3.82 14.49
N GLU A 441 6.03 5.01 14.49
CA GLU A 441 7.35 5.20 15.07
C GLU A 441 7.48 4.70 16.53
N PRO A 442 6.55 4.98 17.45
CA PRO A 442 6.62 4.44 18.81
C PRO A 442 6.68 2.92 18.85
N GLU A 443 6.01 2.23 17.93
CA GLU A 443 6.06 0.77 17.82
C GLU A 443 7.45 0.29 17.37
N SER A 444 8.08 1.00 16.43
CA SER A 444 9.47 0.71 16.03
C SER A 444 10.44 0.86 17.21
N ILE A 445 10.22 1.88 18.05
CA ILE A 445 11.05 2.16 19.24
C ILE A 445 10.98 1.02 20.27
N ILE A 446 9.85 0.30 20.39
CA ILE A 446 9.74 -0.86 21.31
C ILE A 446 10.79 -1.93 20.99
N GLY A 447 11.08 -2.15 19.70
CA GLY A 447 12.08 -3.13 19.26
C GLY A 447 13.54 -2.67 19.44
N ILE A 448 13.77 -1.43 19.87
CA ILE A 448 15.08 -0.79 19.93
C ILE A 448 15.43 -0.41 21.37
N ALA A 449 14.56 0.35 22.02
CA ALA A 449 14.80 0.95 23.33
C ALA A 449 14.97 -0.13 24.41
N GLY A 450 16.10 -0.08 25.12
CA GLY A 450 16.42 -1.06 26.16
C GLY A 450 16.94 -2.40 25.65
N LEU A 451 17.10 -2.58 24.34
CA LEU A 451 17.63 -3.82 23.73
C LEU A 451 18.95 -3.57 22.98
N LEU A 452 19.02 -2.48 22.20
CA LEU A 452 20.18 -2.14 21.38
C LEU A 452 21.08 -1.12 22.10
N HIS A 453 22.39 -1.35 22.08
CA HIS A 453 23.35 -0.36 22.57
C HIS A 453 23.45 0.82 21.58
N PRO A 454 23.36 2.09 22.03
CA PRO A 454 23.26 3.24 21.13
C PRO A 454 24.52 3.49 20.27
N GLU A 455 25.71 3.18 20.79
CA GLU A 455 26.99 3.43 20.08
C GLU A 455 27.51 2.20 19.31
N GLU A 456 27.50 1.03 19.94
CA GLU A 456 28.06 -0.21 19.38
C GLU A 456 27.05 -1.02 18.52
N GLY A 457 25.75 -0.82 18.76
CA GLY A 457 24.67 -1.55 18.11
C GLY A 457 24.42 -1.11 16.67
N GLN A 458 23.94 -2.02 15.83
CA GLN A 458 23.43 -1.66 14.51
C GLN A 458 21.90 -1.76 14.46
N LEU A 459 21.25 -0.70 14.00
CA LEU A 459 19.84 -0.74 13.61
C LEU A 459 19.75 -0.81 12.09
N VAL A 460 19.00 -1.78 11.56
CA VAL A 460 18.70 -1.91 10.14
C VAL A 460 17.19 -1.82 9.95
N LEU A 461 16.71 -0.84 9.19
CA LEU A 461 15.29 -0.65 8.87
C LEU A 461 15.07 -0.97 7.39
N ALA A 462 14.19 -1.92 7.09
CA ALA A 462 13.77 -2.21 5.72
C ALA A 462 12.30 -1.90 5.52
N GLY A 463 11.99 -1.23 4.42
CA GLY A 463 10.63 -0.86 4.12
C GLY A 463 10.49 -0.11 2.80
N ASP A 464 9.28 0.37 2.56
CA ASP A 464 8.96 1.22 1.43
C ASP A 464 8.06 2.38 1.89
N PRO A 465 8.58 3.63 1.94
CA PRO A 465 7.79 4.78 2.36
C PRO A 465 6.67 5.12 1.36
N GLN A 466 6.71 4.59 0.12
CA GLN A 466 5.70 4.78 -0.91
C GLN A 466 4.59 3.71 -0.88
N GLN A 467 4.69 2.71 0.00
CA GLN A 467 3.61 1.76 0.30
C GLN A 467 2.85 2.17 1.55
N LEU A 468 1.84 1.38 1.94
CA LEU A 468 1.00 1.68 3.09
C LEU A 468 1.81 1.87 4.36
N GLY A 469 1.54 3.01 5.01
CA GLY A 469 2.01 3.34 6.34
C GLY A 469 1.14 2.70 7.43
N PRO A 470 1.36 3.08 8.71
CA PRO A 470 0.59 2.57 9.82
C PRO A 470 -0.91 2.87 9.72
N VAL A 471 -1.72 1.89 10.16
CA VAL A 471 -3.17 2.02 10.20
C VAL A 471 -3.59 2.80 11.45
N LEU A 472 -3.94 4.08 11.26
CA LEU A 472 -4.44 4.95 12.30
C LEU A 472 -5.96 5.13 12.22
N ARG A 473 -6.60 5.19 13.39
CA ARG A 473 -8.05 5.41 13.51
C ARG A 473 -8.39 6.87 13.81
N SER A 474 -7.49 7.60 14.46
CA SER A 474 -7.73 8.98 14.90
C SER A 474 -7.31 9.96 13.80
N PRO A 475 -8.23 10.78 13.27
CA PRO A 475 -7.87 11.84 12.33
C PRO A 475 -6.88 12.84 12.92
N LEU A 476 -6.98 13.14 14.22
CA LEU A 476 -6.04 14.02 14.92
C LEU A 476 -4.63 13.41 14.95
N ALA A 477 -4.51 12.11 15.23
CA ALA A 477 -3.21 11.44 15.22
C ALA A 477 -2.56 11.47 13.83
N MET A 478 -3.37 11.29 12.76
CA MET A 478 -2.89 11.43 11.38
C MET A 478 -2.44 12.87 11.08
N GLN A 479 -3.24 13.86 11.50
CA GLN A 479 -2.95 15.28 11.29
C GLN A 479 -1.62 15.69 11.95
N TYR A 480 -1.33 15.17 13.14
CA TYR A 480 -0.10 15.47 13.88
C TYR A 480 1.06 14.50 13.60
N GLY A 481 1.02 13.78 12.47
CA GLY A 481 2.19 13.05 11.97
C GLY A 481 2.42 11.65 12.53
N MET A 482 1.51 11.10 13.35
CA MET A 482 1.62 9.71 13.84
C MET A 482 1.55 8.68 12.69
N GLY A 483 1.04 9.11 11.51
CA GLY A 483 0.99 8.31 10.30
C GLY A 483 2.33 8.17 9.58
N ILE A 484 3.36 8.88 10.04
CA ILE A 484 4.72 8.83 9.49
C ILE A 484 5.51 7.79 10.29
N SER A 485 6.00 6.76 9.60
CA SER A 485 6.86 5.75 10.23
C SER A 485 8.26 6.30 10.54
N LEU A 486 9.01 5.63 11.42
CA LEU A 486 10.40 6.01 11.71
C LEU A 486 11.27 6.04 10.44
N LEU A 487 11.10 5.04 9.55
CA LEU A 487 11.81 4.98 8.28
C LEU A 487 11.45 6.17 7.39
N GLU A 488 10.16 6.48 7.26
CA GLU A 488 9.69 7.60 6.44
C GLU A 488 10.17 8.94 7.00
N ARG A 489 10.15 9.11 8.33
CA ARG A 489 10.66 10.32 9.00
C ARG A 489 12.15 10.51 8.79
N LEU A 490 12.95 9.45 8.92
CA LEU A 490 14.40 9.52 8.66
C LEU A 490 14.68 9.95 7.22
N MET A 491 14.00 9.34 6.24
CA MET A 491 14.19 9.68 4.82
C MET A 491 13.69 11.08 4.47
N LYS A 492 12.66 11.60 5.16
CA LYS A 492 12.08 12.91 4.88
C LYS A 492 12.80 14.06 5.58
N ASP A 493 13.17 13.89 6.85
CA ASP A 493 13.53 15.02 7.71
C ASP A 493 15.02 15.04 8.09
N ASN A 494 15.74 13.93 7.89
CA ASN A 494 17.16 13.85 8.24
C ASN A 494 18.05 13.89 6.99
N PRO A 495 18.93 14.91 6.86
CA PRO A 495 19.79 15.09 5.69
C PRO A 495 20.67 13.87 5.34
N LEU A 496 21.05 13.06 6.33
CA LEU A 496 21.87 11.85 6.11
C LEU A 496 21.18 10.80 5.23
N TYR A 497 19.85 10.82 5.17
CA TYR A 497 19.04 9.84 4.45
C TYR A 497 18.31 10.44 3.25
N GLN A 498 18.52 11.73 2.98
CA GLN A 498 18.01 12.39 1.79
C GLN A 498 18.93 12.14 0.59
N LYS A 499 18.40 12.36 -0.60
CA LYS A 499 19.22 12.36 -1.81
C LYS A 499 20.13 13.59 -1.79
N ASP A 500 21.37 13.41 -2.25
CA ASP A 500 22.26 14.52 -2.51
C ASP A 500 21.63 15.45 -3.56
N GLY A 501 21.62 16.77 -3.27
CA GLY A 501 21.03 17.78 -4.15
C GLY A 501 21.75 17.94 -5.49
N GLU A 502 23.03 17.58 -5.58
CA GLU A 502 23.82 17.67 -6.82
C GLU A 502 23.72 16.41 -7.68
N PHE A 503 23.75 15.23 -7.04
CA PHE A 503 23.83 13.94 -7.75
C PHE A 503 22.52 13.16 -7.80
N GLY A 504 21.50 13.55 -7.02
CA GLY A 504 20.19 12.87 -6.99
C GLY A 504 20.24 11.43 -6.48
N HIS A 505 21.33 11.05 -5.81
CA HIS A 505 21.54 9.70 -5.28
C HIS A 505 21.58 9.72 -3.75
N PHE A 506 21.21 8.60 -3.14
CA PHE A 506 21.37 8.43 -1.70
C PHE A 506 22.82 8.09 -1.36
N ASP A 507 23.27 8.52 -0.18
CA ASP A 507 24.53 8.06 0.36
C ASP A 507 24.44 6.56 0.71
N SER A 508 25.18 5.76 -0.07
CA SER A 508 25.24 4.30 0.07
C SER A 508 25.74 3.81 1.44
N ARG A 509 26.31 4.69 2.28
CA ARG A 509 26.70 4.37 3.65
C ARG A 509 25.50 4.25 4.59
N PHE A 510 24.39 4.94 4.28
CA PHE A 510 23.20 5.01 5.12
C PHE A 510 21.96 4.42 4.47
N VAL A 511 21.82 4.51 3.15
CA VAL A 511 20.64 4.05 2.43
C VAL A 511 21.04 3.23 1.21
N THR A 512 20.38 2.09 1.01
CA THR A 512 20.38 1.41 -0.27
C THR A 512 18.96 1.30 -0.81
N LYS A 513 18.76 1.83 -2.03
CA LYS A 513 17.53 1.65 -2.80
C LYS A 513 17.65 0.41 -3.69
N LEU A 514 16.77 -0.57 -3.52
CA LEU A 514 16.70 -1.75 -4.38
C LEU A 514 15.87 -1.44 -5.64
N LEU A 515 16.41 -1.70 -6.83
CA LEU A 515 15.76 -1.29 -8.10
C LEU A 515 15.17 -2.44 -8.93
N ARG A 516 15.73 -3.64 -8.79
CA ARG A 516 15.34 -4.81 -9.61
C ARG A 516 14.10 -5.47 -9.05
N ASN A 517 13.00 -5.42 -9.80
CA ASN A 517 11.73 -6.08 -9.47
C ASN A 517 11.70 -7.51 -10.01
N TYR A 518 11.54 -8.49 -9.12
CA TYR A 518 11.50 -9.93 -9.43
C TYR A 518 10.08 -10.50 -9.43
N ARG A 519 9.05 -9.65 -9.46
CA ARG A 519 7.66 -10.05 -9.26
C ARG A 519 6.81 -9.96 -10.53
N SER A 520 6.75 -8.77 -11.12
CA SER A 520 5.63 -8.37 -11.96
C SER A 520 6.02 -8.24 -13.43
N HIS A 521 5.07 -8.53 -14.32
CA HIS A 521 5.17 -8.23 -15.74
C HIS A 521 5.40 -6.71 -15.99
N PRO A 522 6.19 -6.30 -17.01
CA PRO A 522 6.45 -4.90 -17.31
C PRO A 522 5.20 -4.01 -17.44
N ALA A 523 4.15 -4.52 -18.08
CA ALA A 523 2.87 -3.80 -18.24
C ALA A 523 2.21 -3.44 -16.90
N ILE A 524 2.30 -4.33 -15.90
CA ILE A 524 1.76 -4.13 -14.55
C ILE A 524 2.63 -3.12 -13.79
N LEU A 525 3.95 -3.22 -13.94
CA LEU A 525 4.91 -2.40 -13.20
C LEU A 525 5.00 -0.96 -13.73
N LYS A 526 4.69 -0.72 -15.00
CA LYS A 526 4.89 0.57 -15.68
C LYS A 526 4.31 1.74 -14.91
N ILE A 527 3.01 1.70 -14.58
CA ILE A 527 2.32 2.83 -13.94
C ILE A 527 2.86 3.10 -12.52
N PRO A 528 2.94 2.11 -11.61
CA PRO A 528 3.55 2.32 -10.31
C PRO A 528 4.99 2.84 -10.37
N ASN A 529 5.80 2.35 -11.32
CA ASN A 529 7.18 2.80 -11.50
C ASN A 529 7.28 4.29 -11.89
N GLU A 530 6.41 4.73 -12.81
CA GLU A 530 6.35 6.12 -13.24
C GLU A 530 5.86 7.07 -12.15
N LEU A 531 4.89 6.64 -11.33
CA LEU A 531 4.26 7.50 -10.33
C LEU A 531 5.02 7.58 -9.01
N PHE A 532 5.58 6.45 -8.54
CA PHE A 532 6.11 6.37 -7.16
C PHE A 532 7.62 6.18 -7.09
N TYR A 533 8.25 5.80 -8.20
CA TYR A 533 9.65 5.32 -8.18
C TYR A 533 10.54 5.93 -9.26
N GLU A 534 10.16 7.11 -9.77
CA GLU A 534 10.99 7.93 -10.67
C GLU A 534 11.45 7.18 -11.94
N LYS A 535 10.69 6.15 -12.36
CA LYS A 535 11.03 5.26 -13.49
C LYS A 535 12.33 4.47 -13.30
N GLU A 536 12.84 4.35 -12.08
CA GLU A 536 14.10 3.67 -11.79
C GLU A 536 13.94 2.13 -11.69
N LEU A 537 12.73 1.60 -11.52
CA LEU A 537 12.54 0.15 -11.38
C LEU A 537 12.81 -0.62 -12.67
N GLN A 538 13.52 -1.73 -12.51
CA GLN A 538 13.96 -2.60 -13.60
C GLN A 538 13.28 -3.96 -13.49
N VAL A 539 12.80 -4.52 -14.60
CA VAL A 539 12.10 -5.82 -14.59
C VAL A 539 13.11 -6.96 -14.67
N PHE A 540 13.19 -7.75 -13.60
CA PHE A 540 13.98 -8.97 -13.47
C PHE A 540 13.13 -10.19 -13.09
N ALA A 541 11.80 -10.05 -13.08
CA ALA A 541 10.89 -11.16 -12.87
C ALA A 541 11.13 -12.26 -13.92
N ASP A 542 11.03 -13.52 -13.47
CA ASP A 542 11.18 -14.69 -14.35
C ASP A 542 10.23 -14.58 -15.54
N GLN A 543 10.78 -14.79 -16.73
CA GLN A 543 10.08 -14.54 -17.97
C GLN A 543 8.87 -15.48 -18.12
N TRP A 544 9.05 -16.77 -17.81
CA TRP A 544 8.01 -17.79 -17.94
C TRP A 544 6.85 -17.52 -16.98
N ASP A 545 7.16 -17.16 -15.74
CA ASP A 545 6.15 -16.84 -14.73
C ASP A 545 5.38 -15.56 -15.06
N ARG A 546 6.06 -14.49 -15.44
CA ARG A 546 5.42 -13.18 -15.66
C ARG A 546 4.65 -13.12 -16.99
N GLU A 547 5.07 -13.86 -18.02
CA GLU A 547 4.44 -13.88 -19.35
C GLU A 547 3.39 -14.99 -19.48
N THR A 548 3.14 -15.76 -18.41
CA THR A 548 2.19 -16.89 -18.42
C THR A 548 0.83 -16.54 -19.03
N TYR A 549 0.31 -15.33 -18.79
CA TYR A 549 -1.03 -14.92 -19.26
C TYR A 549 -1.01 -14.01 -20.49
N CYS A 550 0.14 -13.75 -21.10
CA CYS A 550 0.25 -12.84 -22.26
C CYS A 550 -0.56 -13.29 -23.48
N ASN A 551 -0.81 -14.60 -23.62
CA ASN A 551 -1.59 -15.18 -24.73
C ASN A 551 -2.96 -15.70 -24.26
N TRP A 552 -3.44 -15.23 -23.11
CA TRP A 552 -4.75 -15.63 -22.62
C TRP A 552 -5.85 -15.06 -23.53
N GLU A 553 -6.73 -15.93 -24.02
CA GLU A 553 -7.72 -15.62 -25.07
C GLU A 553 -8.75 -14.54 -24.70
N HIS A 554 -8.83 -14.17 -23.43
CA HIS A 554 -9.72 -13.11 -22.93
C HIS A 554 -9.01 -11.77 -22.69
N LEU A 555 -7.73 -11.64 -23.06
CA LEU A 555 -7.07 -10.36 -23.05
C LEU A 555 -7.63 -9.46 -24.16
N PRO A 556 -7.93 -8.17 -23.88
CA PRO A 556 -8.28 -7.21 -24.92
C PRO A 556 -7.15 -7.00 -25.94
N LYS A 557 -5.90 -7.13 -25.48
CA LYS A 557 -4.69 -6.97 -26.28
C LYS A 557 -3.68 -8.06 -25.93
N GLU A 558 -3.24 -8.80 -26.95
CA GLU A 558 -2.21 -9.82 -26.81
C GLU A 558 -0.89 -9.21 -26.27
N GLY A 559 -0.22 -9.94 -25.37
CA GLY A 559 1.01 -9.48 -24.73
C GLY A 559 0.82 -8.41 -23.64
N PHE A 560 -0.41 -8.02 -23.31
CA PHE A 560 -0.70 -6.98 -22.32
C PHE A 560 -1.56 -7.52 -21.17
N PRO A 561 -0.96 -8.16 -20.14
CA PRO A 561 -1.68 -8.83 -19.08
C PRO A 561 -2.15 -7.88 -17.96
N LEU A 562 -2.73 -6.75 -18.37
CA LEU A 562 -3.41 -5.79 -17.53
C LEU A 562 -4.76 -5.53 -18.19
N ILE A 563 -5.86 -5.70 -17.46
CA ILE A 563 -7.21 -5.43 -17.94
C ILE A 563 -7.84 -4.37 -17.04
N PHE A 564 -8.35 -3.30 -17.63
CA PHE A 564 -9.31 -2.42 -16.96
C PHE A 564 -10.73 -2.65 -17.49
N HIS A 565 -11.59 -3.27 -16.69
CA HIS A 565 -13.00 -3.48 -17.03
C HIS A 565 -13.87 -2.37 -16.41
N GLY A 566 -14.33 -1.45 -17.25
CA GLY A 566 -15.22 -0.36 -16.85
C GLY A 566 -16.64 -0.83 -16.53
N VAL A 567 -17.13 -0.55 -15.32
CA VAL A 567 -18.48 -0.92 -14.86
C VAL A 567 -19.23 0.31 -14.38
N LEU A 568 -20.38 0.61 -15.00
CA LEU A 568 -21.33 1.62 -14.54
C LEU A 568 -22.32 1.01 -13.53
N GLY A 569 -21.79 0.59 -12.39
CA GLY A 569 -22.56 -0.04 -11.30
C GLY A 569 -23.19 0.97 -10.34
N LYS A 570 -23.77 0.46 -9.26
CA LYS A 570 -24.29 1.28 -8.14
C LYS A 570 -23.59 0.85 -6.86
N ASP A 571 -22.98 1.81 -6.16
CA ASP A 571 -22.45 1.60 -4.81
C ASP A 571 -23.57 1.69 -3.78
N GLU A 572 -23.87 0.54 -3.14
CA GLU A 572 -24.96 0.36 -2.18
C GLU A 572 -24.43 0.15 -0.74
N ARG A 573 -25.32 0.31 0.23
CA ARG A 573 -25.11 0.04 1.66
C ARG A 573 -26.31 -0.71 2.22
N GLU A 574 -26.10 -1.47 3.30
CA GLU A 574 -27.15 -2.29 3.92
C GLU A 574 -27.19 -2.11 5.45
N GLY A 575 -28.41 -2.04 5.99
CA GLY A 575 -28.68 -1.96 7.43
C GLY A 575 -27.94 -0.82 8.13
N ASN A 576 -27.25 -1.12 9.23
CA ASN A 576 -26.47 -0.12 9.97
C ASN A 576 -24.98 -0.07 9.53
N SER A 577 -24.62 -0.79 8.46
CA SER A 577 -23.23 -0.88 8.03
C SER A 577 -22.83 0.35 7.22
N PRO A 578 -21.79 1.10 7.62
CA PRO A 578 -21.32 2.26 6.85
C PRO A 578 -20.53 1.85 5.59
N SER A 579 -20.19 0.57 5.43
CA SER A 579 -19.34 0.06 4.35
C SER A 579 -20.14 -0.14 3.06
N PHE A 580 -19.51 0.16 1.92
CA PHE A 580 -20.11 0.05 0.60
C PHE A 580 -19.88 -1.32 -0.05
N PHE A 581 -20.73 -1.67 -1.02
CA PHE A 581 -20.54 -2.78 -1.95
C PHE A 581 -21.14 -2.43 -3.32
N ASN A 582 -20.69 -3.10 -4.37
CA ASN A 582 -21.16 -2.92 -5.74
C ASN A 582 -21.28 -4.28 -6.41
N VAL A 583 -22.53 -4.69 -6.62
CA VAL A 583 -22.90 -6.01 -7.12
C VAL A 583 -22.47 -6.21 -8.57
N SER A 584 -22.59 -5.18 -9.42
CA SER A 584 -22.20 -5.27 -10.83
C SER A 584 -20.71 -5.53 -11.01
N GLU A 585 -19.87 -4.96 -10.15
CA GLU A 585 -18.44 -5.30 -10.14
C GLU A 585 -18.19 -6.75 -9.73
N ILE A 586 -18.95 -7.27 -8.73
CA ILE A 586 -18.82 -8.67 -8.29
C ILE A 586 -19.17 -9.64 -9.42
N GLU A 587 -20.20 -9.36 -10.20
CA GLU A 587 -20.58 -10.18 -11.35
C GLU A 587 -19.45 -10.29 -12.37
N VAL A 588 -18.80 -9.17 -12.70
CA VAL A 588 -17.64 -9.14 -13.61
C VAL A 588 -16.45 -9.91 -13.02
N LEU A 589 -16.19 -9.77 -11.71
CA LEU A 589 -15.16 -10.56 -11.05
C LEU A 589 -15.45 -12.08 -11.15
N MET A 590 -16.69 -12.50 -10.90
CA MET A 590 -17.08 -13.92 -10.99
C MET A 590 -16.99 -14.46 -12.42
N ASP A 591 -17.32 -13.65 -13.43
CA ASP A 591 -17.17 -14.00 -14.83
C ASP A 591 -15.69 -14.25 -15.20
N TYR A 592 -14.78 -13.33 -14.84
CA TYR A 592 -13.35 -13.52 -15.08
C TYR A 592 -12.77 -14.72 -14.32
N LEU A 593 -13.17 -14.95 -13.07
CA LEU A 593 -12.79 -16.17 -12.34
C LEU A 593 -13.24 -17.43 -13.07
N THR A 594 -14.48 -17.44 -13.56
CA THR A 594 -15.03 -18.58 -14.30
C THR A 594 -14.26 -18.83 -15.59
N LYS A 595 -13.88 -17.76 -16.31
CA LYS A 595 -13.02 -17.84 -17.51
C LYS A 595 -11.64 -18.40 -17.18
N LEU A 596 -10.99 -17.93 -16.11
CA LEU A 596 -9.69 -18.45 -15.66
C LEU A 596 -9.79 -19.93 -15.29
N MET A 597 -10.84 -20.32 -14.55
CA MET A 597 -11.08 -21.72 -14.18
C MET A 597 -11.30 -22.62 -15.39
N LYS A 598 -12.00 -22.16 -16.44
CA LYS A 598 -12.30 -22.94 -17.65
C LYS A 598 -11.10 -23.07 -18.60
N THR A 599 -10.19 -22.10 -18.57
CA THR A 599 -9.01 -22.02 -19.45
C THR A 599 -7.73 -22.60 -18.85
N GLN A 600 -7.68 -22.83 -17.52
CA GLN A 600 -6.54 -23.45 -16.87
C GLN A 600 -6.18 -24.82 -17.48
N GLY A 601 -4.88 -25.12 -17.59
CA GLY A 601 -4.40 -26.40 -18.14
C GLY A 601 -4.61 -26.59 -19.65
N LYS A 602 -5.07 -25.57 -20.38
CA LYS A 602 -5.29 -25.59 -21.83
C LYS A 602 -4.41 -24.55 -22.52
N LYS A 603 -4.10 -24.75 -23.81
CA LYS A 603 -3.37 -23.79 -24.67
C LYS A 603 -2.06 -23.25 -24.02
N GLY A 604 -1.33 -24.10 -23.29
CA GLY A 604 -0.08 -23.73 -22.63
C GLY A 604 -0.23 -23.04 -21.27
N LEU A 605 -1.46 -22.79 -20.78
CA LEU A 605 -1.68 -22.23 -19.45
C LEU A 605 -1.45 -23.29 -18.36
N PRO A 606 -0.84 -22.92 -17.21
CA PRO A 606 -0.68 -23.83 -16.10
C PRO A 606 -2.02 -24.19 -15.48
N LYS A 607 -2.05 -25.32 -14.77
CA LYS A 607 -3.16 -25.64 -13.87
C LYS A 607 -3.13 -24.64 -12.70
N LEU A 608 -4.26 -24.02 -12.41
CA LEU A 608 -4.38 -22.98 -11.39
C LEU A 608 -4.80 -23.60 -10.06
N SER A 609 -4.13 -23.20 -8.98
CA SER A 609 -4.65 -23.39 -7.63
C SER A 609 -5.38 -22.13 -7.18
N PRO A 610 -6.50 -22.22 -6.43
CA PRO A 610 -7.17 -21.04 -5.89
C PRO A 610 -6.25 -20.11 -5.10
N LYS A 611 -5.21 -20.65 -4.42
CA LYS A 611 -4.19 -19.87 -3.71
C LYS A 611 -3.35 -18.95 -4.61
N ASP A 612 -3.32 -19.20 -5.93
CA ASP A 612 -2.59 -18.39 -6.91
C ASP A 612 -3.34 -17.10 -7.28
N ILE A 613 -4.59 -16.97 -6.83
CA ILE A 613 -5.50 -15.87 -7.13
C ILE A 613 -5.77 -15.06 -5.85
N GLY A 614 -5.80 -13.74 -5.99
CA GLY A 614 -6.24 -12.84 -4.94
C GLY A 614 -7.24 -11.81 -5.45
N ILE A 615 -8.25 -11.49 -4.64
CA ILE A 615 -9.21 -10.42 -4.92
C ILE A 615 -9.08 -9.34 -3.84
N ILE A 616 -8.76 -8.12 -4.28
CA ILE A 616 -8.58 -6.95 -3.43
C ILE A 616 -9.82 -6.08 -3.56
N ALA A 617 -10.43 -5.75 -2.43
CA ALA A 617 -11.53 -4.79 -2.37
C ALA A 617 -11.40 -3.91 -1.13
N PRO A 618 -11.57 -2.57 -1.24
CA PRO A 618 -11.29 -1.66 -0.14
C PRO A 618 -12.36 -1.64 0.94
N TYR A 619 -13.57 -2.13 0.63
CA TYR A 619 -14.69 -2.11 1.54
C TYR A 619 -14.97 -3.50 2.11
N ARG A 620 -15.08 -3.59 3.44
CA ARG A 620 -15.36 -4.84 4.16
C ARG A 620 -16.64 -5.53 3.66
N LYS A 621 -17.68 -4.76 3.36
CA LYS A 621 -18.93 -5.30 2.79
C LYS A 621 -18.76 -5.86 1.38
N GLN A 622 -17.92 -5.25 0.55
CA GLN A 622 -17.57 -5.83 -0.74
C GLN A 622 -16.85 -7.17 -0.58
N VAL A 623 -15.88 -7.27 0.34
CA VAL A 623 -15.17 -8.52 0.65
C VAL A 623 -16.16 -9.62 1.06
N GLU A 624 -17.08 -9.33 1.99
CA GLU A 624 -18.11 -10.28 2.42
C GLU A 624 -18.99 -10.75 1.25
N LYS A 625 -19.44 -9.82 0.39
CA LYS A 625 -20.32 -10.14 -0.75
C LYS A 625 -19.59 -10.94 -1.83
N ILE A 626 -18.31 -10.67 -2.10
CA ILE A 626 -17.48 -11.47 -3.00
C ILE A 626 -17.34 -12.90 -2.45
N GLN A 627 -17.06 -13.06 -1.15
CA GLN A 627 -16.97 -14.37 -0.52
C GLN A 627 -18.29 -15.15 -0.58
N LYS A 628 -19.44 -14.47 -0.45
CA LYS A 628 -20.75 -15.08 -0.68
C LYS A 628 -20.93 -15.51 -2.13
N ALA A 629 -20.56 -14.65 -3.08
CA ALA A 629 -20.67 -14.94 -4.51
C ALA A 629 -19.86 -16.18 -4.93
N LEU A 630 -18.65 -16.35 -4.39
CA LEU A 630 -17.80 -17.53 -4.64
C LEU A 630 -18.49 -18.85 -4.26
N ASN A 631 -19.26 -18.86 -3.17
CA ASN A 631 -19.99 -20.04 -2.73
C ASN A 631 -21.33 -20.24 -3.47
N PHE A 632 -21.90 -19.16 -4.01
CA PHE A 632 -23.18 -19.18 -4.69
C PHE A 632 -23.08 -19.62 -6.16
N VAL A 633 -22.05 -19.17 -6.88
CA VAL A 633 -21.84 -19.52 -8.29
C VAL A 633 -21.44 -20.99 -8.38
N LYS A 634 -22.29 -21.84 -8.99
CA LYS A 634 -22.15 -23.30 -9.00
C LYS A 634 -20.82 -23.77 -9.57
N GLU A 635 -20.35 -23.15 -10.66
CA GLU A 635 -19.07 -23.50 -11.28
C GLU A 635 -17.88 -23.25 -10.35
N LEU A 636 -17.93 -22.16 -9.57
CA LEU A 636 -16.84 -21.77 -8.68
C LEU A 636 -16.90 -22.52 -7.34
N SER A 637 -18.09 -22.79 -6.82
CA SER A 637 -18.24 -23.52 -5.55
C SER A 637 -17.80 -24.97 -5.64
N GLN A 638 -17.81 -25.55 -6.84
CA GLN A 638 -17.28 -26.88 -7.14
C GLN A 638 -15.76 -26.87 -7.39
N TRP A 639 -15.12 -25.70 -7.49
CA TRP A 639 -13.68 -25.63 -7.65
C TRP A 639 -13.00 -26.09 -6.36
N LYS A 640 -12.28 -27.21 -6.45
CA LYS A 640 -11.53 -27.79 -5.33
C LYS A 640 -10.68 -26.74 -4.63
N ASP A 641 -10.79 -26.70 -3.31
CA ASP A 641 -10.03 -25.82 -2.42
C ASP A 641 -10.27 -24.30 -2.64
N ILE A 642 -11.44 -23.90 -3.17
CA ILE A 642 -11.80 -22.49 -3.43
C ILE A 642 -11.61 -21.56 -2.22
N LYS A 643 -11.70 -22.09 -0.99
CA LYS A 643 -11.46 -21.35 0.26
C LYS A 643 -10.03 -20.83 0.40
N GLU A 644 -9.06 -21.38 -0.34
CA GLU A 644 -7.68 -20.89 -0.38
C GLU A 644 -7.52 -19.60 -1.22
N LEU A 645 -8.51 -19.27 -2.06
CA LEU A 645 -8.55 -18.00 -2.77
C LEU A 645 -8.71 -16.86 -1.76
N LYS A 646 -7.71 -16.00 -1.71
CA LYS A 646 -7.70 -14.89 -0.75
C LYS A 646 -8.59 -13.75 -1.27
N VAL A 647 -9.58 -13.36 -0.48
CA VAL A 647 -10.36 -12.13 -0.67
C VAL A 647 -10.14 -11.26 0.56
N GLY A 648 -9.80 -9.99 0.38
CA GLY A 648 -9.46 -9.10 1.50
C GLY A 648 -9.23 -7.65 1.08
N SER A 649 -8.96 -6.80 2.07
CA SER A 649 -8.59 -5.40 1.82
C SER A 649 -7.15 -5.24 1.35
N VAL A 650 -6.78 -4.04 0.91
CA VAL A 650 -5.40 -3.74 0.48
C VAL A 650 -4.40 -4.00 1.61
N GLU A 651 -4.77 -3.62 2.83
CA GLU A 651 -3.99 -3.82 4.05
C GLU A 651 -3.70 -5.31 4.29
N GLU A 652 -4.69 -6.19 4.08
CA GLU A 652 -4.49 -7.64 4.21
C GLU A 652 -3.57 -8.24 3.14
N PHE A 653 -3.45 -7.58 2.00
CA PHE A 653 -2.60 -8.02 0.87
C PHE A 653 -1.20 -7.43 0.89
N GLN A 654 -0.90 -6.53 1.83
CA GLN A 654 0.45 -5.97 1.96
C GLN A 654 1.45 -7.08 2.33
N GLY A 655 2.65 -7.03 1.73
CA GLY A 655 3.65 -8.09 1.86
C GLY A 655 3.31 -9.40 1.12
N GLN A 656 2.07 -9.61 0.69
CA GLN A 656 1.67 -10.77 -0.10
C GLN A 656 1.79 -10.51 -1.60
N GLU A 657 1.76 -11.59 -2.38
CA GLU A 657 1.75 -11.58 -3.84
C GLU A 657 0.97 -12.78 -4.37
N ARG A 658 0.40 -12.65 -5.57
CA ARG A 658 -0.36 -13.72 -6.23
C ARG A 658 -0.04 -13.74 -7.72
N LYS A 659 -0.22 -14.89 -8.36
CA LYS A 659 -0.01 -14.99 -9.81
C LYS A 659 -0.99 -14.10 -10.56
N ILE A 660 -2.25 -14.10 -10.09
CA ILE A 660 -3.34 -13.27 -10.62
C ILE A 660 -3.91 -12.43 -9.48
N ILE A 661 -4.09 -11.13 -9.71
CA ILE A 661 -4.84 -10.25 -8.81
C ILE A 661 -6.01 -9.64 -9.55
N MET A 662 -7.14 -9.56 -8.87
CA MET A 662 -8.31 -8.85 -9.31
C MET A 662 -8.63 -7.75 -8.29
N VAL A 663 -8.95 -6.54 -8.75
CA VAL A 663 -9.23 -5.39 -7.90
C VAL A 663 -10.63 -4.91 -8.19
N SER A 664 -11.46 -4.73 -7.15
CA SER A 664 -12.76 -4.05 -7.25
C SER A 664 -12.68 -2.70 -6.57
N THR A 665 -13.00 -1.64 -7.30
CA THR A 665 -12.93 -0.25 -6.79
C THR A 665 -14.21 0.20 -6.09
N VAL A 666 -15.32 -0.48 -6.34
CA VAL A 666 -16.66 -0.36 -5.74
C VAL A 666 -17.41 0.92 -6.08
N ARG A 667 -16.77 2.07 -5.95
CA ARG A 667 -17.47 3.37 -5.95
C ARG A 667 -17.93 3.77 -7.33
N SER A 668 -19.20 4.17 -7.43
CA SER A 668 -19.85 4.58 -8.69
C SER A 668 -20.61 5.91 -8.59
N SER A 669 -20.77 6.49 -7.39
CA SER A 669 -21.53 7.73 -7.17
C SER A 669 -20.64 8.92 -6.78
N ILE A 670 -20.84 10.07 -7.44
CA ILE A 670 -20.11 11.32 -7.19
C ILE A 670 -20.40 11.90 -5.79
N ASN A 671 -21.62 11.74 -5.30
CA ASN A 671 -22.08 12.35 -4.04
C ASN A 671 -21.28 11.88 -2.80
N TYR A 672 -20.70 10.69 -2.87
CA TYR A 672 -19.89 10.13 -1.79
C TYR A 672 -18.39 10.40 -1.96
N VAL A 673 -17.94 10.94 -3.10
CA VAL A 673 -16.52 11.27 -3.35
C VAL A 673 -16.06 12.40 -2.42
N LYS A 674 -16.90 13.44 -2.21
CA LYS A 674 -16.60 14.51 -1.25
C LYS A 674 -16.54 14.00 0.19
N MET A 675 -17.46 13.13 0.58
CA MET A 675 -17.41 12.48 1.90
C MET A 675 -16.13 11.64 2.08
N ASP A 676 -15.68 10.90 1.07
CA ASP A 676 -14.44 10.13 1.18
C ASP A 676 -13.19 11.00 1.30
N GLN A 677 -13.19 12.17 0.64
CA GLN A 677 -12.13 13.18 0.78
C GLN A 677 -12.12 13.78 2.19
N ASP A 678 -13.29 14.17 2.72
CA ASP A 678 -13.42 14.81 4.02
C ASP A 678 -13.12 13.84 5.20
N PHE A 679 -13.42 12.55 5.04
CA PHE A 679 -13.21 11.54 6.09
C PHE A 679 -11.95 10.67 5.88
N ASN A 680 -11.19 10.88 4.79
CA ASN A 680 -9.99 10.10 4.45
C ASN A 680 -10.24 8.57 4.37
N ILE A 681 -11.47 8.18 4.01
CA ILE A 681 -11.94 6.77 3.97
C ILE A 681 -11.59 6.12 2.62
N GLY A 682 -11.33 6.92 1.58
CA GLY A 682 -11.22 6.47 0.19
C GLY A 682 -10.00 5.59 -0.11
N PHE A 683 -10.24 4.43 -0.71
CA PHE A 683 -9.25 3.73 -1.52
C PHE A 683 -8.92 4.48 -2.81
N LEU A 684 -9.87 5.27 -3.31
CA LEU A 684 -9.72 6.07 -4.52
C LEU A 684 -8.69 7.18 -4.38
N THR A 685 -8.60 7.82 -3.21
CA THR A 685 -7.79 9.04 -3.00
C THR A 685 -6.44 8.76 -2.34
N ASN A 686 -6.15 7.52 -1.97
CA ASN A 686 -4.93 7.15 -1.27
C ASN A 686 -3.93 6.49 -2.23
N GLU A 687 -2.91 7.26 -2.63
CA GLU A 687 -1.87 6.84 -3.55
C GLU A 687 -1.09 5.60 -3.07
N LYS A 688 -0.83 5.49 -1.76
CA LYS A 688 -0.16 4.33 -1.16
C LYS A 688 -1.01 3.06 -1.28
N ARG A 689 -2.34 3.16 -1.12
CA ARG A 689 -3.28 2.03 -1.33
C ARG A 689 -3.31 1.60 -2.80
N PHE A 690 -3.35 2.56 -3.71
CA PHE A 690 -3.24 2.29 -5.14
C PHE A 690 -1.95 1.52 -5.45
N ASN A 691 -0.81 2.04 -5.00
CA ASN A 691 0.50 1.44 -5.26
C ASN A 691 0.57 -0.01 -4.74
N VAL A 692 0.09 -0.27 -3.52
CA VAL A 692 0.04 -1.64 -2.98
C VAL A 692 -0.86 -2.54 -3.85
N ALA A 693 -2.10 -2.13 -4.14
CA ALA A 693 -3.05 -2.95 -4.90
C ALA A 693 -2.55 -3.30 -6.31
N MET A 694 -1.94 -2.35 -7.01
CA MET A 694 -1.44 -2.52 -8.38
C MET A 694 -0.17 -3.39 -8.45
N THR A 695 0.57 -3.53 -7.35
CA THR A 695 1.88 -4.22 -7.32
C THR A 695 1.84 -5.61 -6.68
N ARG A 696 0.64 -6.19 -6.51
CA ARG A 696 0.46 -7.55 -5.94
C ARG A 696 0.52 -8.67 -6.99
N ALA A 697 0.20 -8.37 -8.24
CA ALA A 697 0.15 -9.35 -9.33
C ALA A 697 1.54 -9.68 -9.88
N LYS A 698 1.77 -10.97 -10.18
CA LYS A 698 2.94 -11.41 -10.95
C LYS A 698 2.68 -11.37 -12.45
N ALA A 699 1.61 -12.02 -12.88
CA ALA A 699 1.41 -12.40 -14.28
C ALA A 699 0.13 -11.85 -14.92
N LEU A 700 -0.90 -11.51 -14.13
CA LEU A 700 -2.14 -10.91 -14.64
C LEU A 700 -2.79 -10.01 -13.58
N LEU A 701 -3.17 -8.80 -13.99
CA LEU A 701 -3.91 -7.86 -13.17
C LEU A 701 -5.23 -7.48 -13.84
N ILE A 702 -6.35 -7.67 -13.15
CA ILE A 702 -7.69 -7.28 -13.63
C ILE A 702 -8.27 -6.24 -12.67
N VAL A 703 -8.51 -5.03 -13.14
CA VAL A 703 -9.13 -3.96 -12.37
C VAL A 703 -10.57 -3.78 -12.86
N VAL A 704 -11.52 -3.80 -11.93
CA VAL A 704 -12.95 -3.62 -12.19
C VAL A 704 -13.42 -2.38 -11.46
N GLY A 705 -14.01 -1.43 -12.17
CA GLY A 705 -14.39 -0.17 -11.56
C GLY A 705 -15.09 0.80 -12.49
N ASN A 706 -15.61 1.88 -11.92
CA ASN A 706 -16.31 2.91 -12.69
C ASN A 706 -15.32 3.95 -13.26
N PRO A 707 -15.09 3.98 -14.59
CA PRO A 707 -14.11 4.87 -15.20
C PRO A 707 -14.43 6.35 -14.99
N VAL A 708 -15.71 6.72 -14.92
CA VAL A 708 -16.15 8.12 -14.76
C VAL A 708 -15.78 8.66 -13.38
N ILE A 709 -15.82 7.81 -12.34
CA ILE A 709 -15.42 8.18 -10.98
C ILE A 709 -13.91 8.13 -10.84
N LEU A 710 -13.27 7.10 -11.37
CA LEU A 710 -11.83 6.87 -11.28
C LEU A 710 -11.01 7.95 -12.00
N ASN A 711 -11.47 8.45 -13.14
CA ASN A 711 -10.79 9.55 -13.86
C ASN A 711 -10.76 10.88 -13.11
N LYS A 712 -11.46 11.01 -11.97
CA LYS A 712 -11.38 12.21 -11.12
C LYS A 712 -10.16 12.22 -10.21
N ASP A 713 -9.53 11.07 -10.01
CA ASP A 713 -8.30 10.95 -9.23
C ASP A 713 -7.08 10.89 -10.16
N PRO A 714 -6.05 11.74 -9.96
CA PRO A 714 -4.88 11.80 -10.85
C PRO A 714 -4.12 10.48 -10.98
N THR A 715 -4.14 9.65 -9.93
CA THR A 715 -3.45 8.35 -9.92
C THR A 715 -4.22 7.33 -10.74
N TRP A 716 -5.54 7.26 -10.54
CA TRP A 716 -6.40 6.32 -11.26
C TRP A 716 -6.62 6.69 -12.73
N GLU A 717 -6.62 7.99 -13.07
CA GLU A 717 -6.70 8.48 -14.46
C GLU A 717 -5.60 7.86 -15.33
N ARG A 718 -4.40 7.61 -14.78
CA ARG A 718 -3.28 7.03 -15.52
C ARG A 718 -3.53 5.59 -15.99
N ILE A 719 -4.42 4.85 -15.32
CA ILE A 719 -4.86 3.53 -15.80
C ILE A 719 -5.84 3.69 -16.95
N GLY A 720 -6.84 4.59 -16.80
CA GLY A 720 -7.87 4.83 -17.81
C GLY A 720 -7.35 5.49 -19.09
N GLY A 721 -6.29 6.28 -19.00
CA GLY A 721 -5.65 6.97 -20.14
C GLY A 721 -4.58 6.15 -20.89
N CYS A 722 -4.34 4.90 -20.52
CA CYS A 722 -3.44 4.04 -21.29
C CYS A 722 -4.09 3.75 -22.66
N PRO A 723 -3.42 3.93 -23.81
CA PRO A 723 -4.02 3.63 -25.10
C PRO A 723 -4.30 2.11 -25.22
N ASN A 724 -5.58 1.74 -25.11
CA ASN A 724 -6.14 0.38 -25.06
C ASN A 724 -5.65 -0.49 -23.88
N PRO A 725 -6.08 -0.23 -22.63
CA PRO A 725 -5.85 -1.07 -21.45
C PRO A 725 -6.91 -2.17 -21.24
#